data_AF-A0A356FCL3-F1
#
_entry.id   AF-A0A356FCL3-F1
#
_cell.length_a   1.000
_cell.length_b   1.000
_cell.length_c   1.000
_cell.angle_alpha   90.00
_cell.angle_beta   90.00
_cell.angle_gamma   90.00
#
_symmetry.space_group_name_H-M   'P 1'
#
loop_
_entity.id
_entity.type
_entity.pdbx_description
1 polymer ?
#
loop_
_entity_poly.entity_id
_entity_poly.type
_entity_poly.pdbx_seq_one_letter_code
_entity_poly.pdbx_strand_id
1 'polypeptide(L)'
;MTDRSRLDHCGWTGTRGSPPACSGGLAAAATLLLAAFCWQTACAQDGGNGTENADQYFRQVQFRRGDFNIDGNVDVSDALGIFNYLFLGGAGTPCENAADSNKDVSIDLTDGVHILGYLFMGGAPPASPGPVECGVETSASSLPCESYALCGSDLPLITHVLNRITFGATEELLTRIQTRGDLLEYIDEQLSFPGNYAQAVDEPELRELITQLEIGSVPEGRFRNQIIERLKAMLILDAAYSRWQLLHKLTVFWNNHFHTEVGTLQQNFFSRGGRGGTSNRATEELFTAMDSDGSEFIDEAEWNTVQQDHPGLAPWGVFNRMTADGQVTLEEFIDQRNIAWWKYARVQDQRAVSAAMEQREYDYFRRNAFGNFADLLEGSAKSVAQVIYLNNYENVVSAPNENYAREYLELFSLGVDHVYTQRDIEELAKVFTGWNAGWQLRSLYDANDVLFIGNPGGQDFPLNTRENGGDVFNFPDLRYWSDEDYTWAFHFGNPGRPRRGQPPPSEDGHDWARKDLFLPLYGGVDSLGNPVSPLLSVQIPANDTDQTAAAAMSEFDNVLEVTVSLRDCAKFISTKLIQLLVTDDITALSKTYSMPEDLQDIFDSVDLDGNGRLDAGEWSEPTPDLPNGRPPTILTTLDADADGLVTSLEYQESDMLLDAIAAWQTSGGEIRPVLRSILFSDEFLSLKFYRAKIKDPFESVVSTLRALDVDVVSQDLVGMVGDIETAGMEQFEFSDPTGESELGFDWLHTVGLLERFKFVNRVANPPTPRDSRGSWNPRNLINRWRLTNDDSVVNYFNLLLFGGDLLLPHQTLSKASYGNGNNPENRMRYAVSYLLSLPPFQKQ
;
A
#
# COMPACT_ATOMS: atom_id res chain seq x y z
N MET A 1 -19.93 -36.67 38.67
CA MET A 1 -20.43 -38.07 38.63
C MET A 1 -21.38 -38.19 37.45
N THR A 2 -21.24 -39.29 36.68
CA THR A 2 -22.05 -39.77 35.52
C THR A 2 -22.01 -38.90 34.27
N ASP A 3 -21.17 -39.17 33.25
CA ASP A 3 -21.14 -40.26 32.24
C ASP A 3 -22.00 -39.99 30.98
N ARG A 4 -21.30 -39.99 29.84
CA ARG A 4 -21.71 -40.27 28.43
C ARG A 4 -22.65 -39.37 27.60
N SER A 5 -22.21 -39.28 26.33
CA SER A 5 -22.91 -39.09 25.03
C SER A 5 -23.35 -37.70 24.55
N ARG A 6 -22.45 -37.06 23.80
CA ARG A 6 -22.59 -36.54 22.41
C ARG A 6 -23.99 -36.43 21.76
N LEU A 7 -24.16 -35.27 21.11
CA LEU A 7 -24.63 -35.01 19.72
C LEU A 7 -26.01 -34.36 19.49
N ASP A 8 -25.92 -33.25 18.76
CA ASP A 8 -26.93 -32.37 18.19
C ASP A 8 -27.82 -33.03 17.12
N HIS A 9 -28.96 -32.39 16.83
CA HIS A 9 -29.61 -32.46 15.52
C HIS A 9 -30.05 -31.07 15.03
N CYS A 10 -29.56 -30.72 13.85
CA CYS A 10 -30.06 -29.68 12.95
C CYS A 10 -31.44 -30.05 12.35
N GLY A 11 -32.28 -29.02 12.15
CA GLY A 11 -33.01 -28.74 10.90
C GLY A 11 -34.10 -29.66 10.33
N TRP A 12 -35.35 -29.28 10.59
CA TRP A 12 -36.51 -29.27 9.68
C TRP A 12 -37.21 -30.58 9.22
N THR A 13 -38.47 -30.34 8.85
CA THR A 13 -39.63 -31.24 8.67
C THR A 13 -39.50 -32.35 7.62
N GLY A 14 -40.05 -33.53 7.92
CA GLY A 14 -40.96 -34.23 7.00
C GLY A 14 -40.43 -35.35 6.09
N THR A 15 -40.48 -36.58 6.63
CA THR A 15 -40.72 -37.89 5.96
C THR A 15 -39.64 -38.58 5.09
N ARG A 16 -39.08 -39.63 5.72
CA ARG A 16 -38.76 -41.01 5.25
C ARG A 16 -38.00 -41.21 3.92
N GLY A 17 -36.73 -41.62 4.06
CA GLY A 17 -36.16 -42.72 3.27
C GLY A 17 -34.73 -42.51 2.76
N SER A 18 -33.73 -42.93 3.55
CA SER A 18 -32.28 -43.05 3.26
C SER A 18 -31.43 -41.78 3.50
N PRO A 19 -30.28 -41.85 4.22
CA PRO A 19 -29.39 -40.71 4.42
C PRO A 19 -28.19 -40.70 3.44
N PRO A 20 -27.77 -39.53 2.93
CA PRO A 20 -26.41 -39.27 2.47
C PRO A 20 -25.61 -38.40 3.46
N ALA A 21 -24.28 -38.40 3.26
CA ALA A 21 -23.20 -37.85 4.09
C ALA A 21 -23.05 -36.32 4.05
N CYS A 22 -22.38 -35.74 5.07
CA CYS A 22 -21.63 -34.46 4.99
C CYS A 22 -20.54 -34.33 6.10
N SER A 23 -19.28 -34.28 5.65
CA SER A 23 -18.07 -33.62 6.20
C SER A 23 -18.15 -32.10 5.96
N GLY A 24 -17.39 -31.16 6.55
CA GLY A 24 -16.21 -31.14 7.43
C GLY A 24 -15.84 -29.66 7.66
N GLY A 25 -15.07 -29.34 8.70
CA GLY A 25 -14.68 -27.96 9.01
C GLY A 25 -13.98 -27.84 10.36
N LEU A 26 -12.72 -28.25 10.42
CA LEU A 26 -11.74 -27.98 11.48
C LEU A 26 -10.37 -28.44 10.94
N ALA A 27 -9.78 -27.68 10.02
CA ALA A 27 -8.44 -27.92 9.48
C ALA A 27 -7.85 -26.60 8.95
N ALA A 28 -7.31 -25.76 9.84
CA ALA A 28 -6.48 -24.62 9.45
C ALA A 28 -5.46 -24.26 10.54
N ALA A 29 -5.80 -24.40 11.83
CA ALA A 29 -4.89 -24.07 12.93
C ALA A 29 -3.93 -25.22 13.35
N ALA A 30 -4.17 -26.45 12.90
CA ALA A 30 -3.35 -27.61 13.31
C ALA A 30 -2.16 -27.89 12.37
N THR A 31 -2.13 -27.27 11.19
CA THR A 31 -1.11 -27.54 10.16
C THR A 31 0.18 -26.74 10.39
N LEU A 32 0.10 -25.57 11.03
CA LEU A 32 1.26 -24.71 11.33
C LEU A 32 2.13 -25.25 12.47
N LEU A 33 1.54 -25.93 13.47
CA LEU A 33 2.29 -26.50 14.60
C LEU A 33 3.00 -27.83 14.28
N LEU A 34 2.53 -28.57 13.27
CA LEU A 34 3.13 -29.85 12.88
C LEU A 34 4.37 -29.68 11.97
N ALA A 35 4.43 -28.62 11.16
CA ALA A 35 5.61 -28.30 10.35
C ALA A 35 6.83 -27.93 11.23
N ALA A 36 6.63 -27.17 12.31
CA ALA A 36 7.69 -26.78 13.23
C ALA A 36 8.25 -27.94 14.07
N PHE A 37 7.46 -29.00 14.32
CA PHE A 37 7.90 -30.15 15.13
C PHE A 37 8.63 -31.23 14.32
N CYS A 38 8.44 -31.29 13.00
CA CYS A 38 9.04 -32.33 12.16
C CYS A 38 10.52 -32.06 11.82
N TRP A 39 10.96 -30.80 11.86
CA TRP A 39 12.34 -30.42 11.51
C TRP A 39 13.36 -30.62 12.64
N GLN A 40 12.95 -30.75 13.90
CA GLN A 40 13.89 -30.89 15.02
C GLN A 40 14.64 -32.24 15.06
N THR A 41 14.12 -33.29 14.41
CA THR A 41 14.63 -34.66 14.56
C THR A 41 15.54 -35.16 13.43
N ALA A 42 15.56 -34.52 12.25
CA ALA A 42 16.26 -35.06 11.08
C ALA A 42 17.74 -34.63 10.95
N CYS A 43 18.19 -33.53 11.57
CA CYS A 43 19.59 -33.08 11.43
C CYS A 43 20.58 -33.81 12.37
N ALA A 44 20.17 -34.90 13.04
CA ALA A 44 20.92 -35.52 14.12
C ALA A 44 21.81 -36.70 13.70
N GLN A 45 22.55 -36.58 12.58
CA GLN A 45 23.73 -37.40 12.28
C GLN A 45 24.37 -36.91 10.99
N ASP A 46 25.49 -36.18 11.07
CA ASP A 46 26.69 -36.50 10.28
C ASP A 46 27.84 -35.54 10.56
N GLY A 47 29.03 -36.13 10.74
CA GLY A 47 30.29 -35.45 11.03
C GLY A 47 31.12 -35.23 9.77
N GLY A 48 30.58 -34.53 8.79
CA GLY A 48 31.26 -34.19 7.53
C GLY A 48 32.03 -32.86 7.60
N ASN A 49 33.24 -32.84 7.03
CA ASN A 49 34.08 -31.63 6.92
C ASN A 49 33.44 -30.59 5.98
N GLY A 50 32.91 -29.49 6.53
CA GLY A 50 33.38 -28.12 6.27
C GLY A 50 33.25 -27.48 4.88
N THR A 51 32.57 -28.08 3.90
CA THR A 51 32.10 -27.37 2.70
C THR A 51 30.63 -27.70 2.49
N GLU A 52 29.79 -27.20 3.40
CA GLU A 52 28.36 -27.50 3.45
C GLU A 52 27.62 -26.75 2.33
N ASN A 53 26.87 -27.51 1.52
CA ASN A 53 25.97 -27.01 0.47
C ASN A 53 25.02 -25.96 1.07
N ALA A 54 24.99 -24.77 0.48
CA ALA A 54 24.16 -23.66 0.96
C ALA A 54 22.68 -24.08 1.08
N ASP A 55 22.19 -24.93 0.19
CA ASP A 55 20.79 -25.35 0.15
C ASP A 55 20.30 -25.99 1.48
N GLN A 56 21.15 -26.64 2.27
CA GLN A 56 20.72 -27.36 3.48
C GLN A 56 20.05 -26.50 4.57
N TYR A 57 20.25 -25.16 4.58
CA TYR A 57 19.79 -24.30 5.67
C TYR A 57 18.32 -23.90 5.54
N PHE A 58 17.78 -23.84 4.32
CA PHE A 58 16.37 -23.46 4.12
C PHE A 58 15.68 -24.34 3.10
N ARG A 59 16.41 -25.14 2.33
CA ARG A 59 15.95 -25.71 1.07
C ARG A 59 16.07 -27.21 1.10
N GLN A 60 14.95 -27.87 0.82
CA GLN A 60 15.00 -29.28 0.51
C GLN A 60 15.55 -29.45 -0.91
N VAL A 61 16.40 -30.45 -1.11
CA VAL A 61 16.93 -30.78 -2.43
C VAL A 61 15.76 -31.18 -3.32
N GLN A 62 15.53 -30.41 -4.39
CA GLN A 62 14.56 -30.78 -5.41
C GLN A 62 15.11 -31.92 -6.27
N PHE A 63 14.29 -32.91 -6.58
CA PHE A 63 14.69 -34.08 -7.37
C PHE A 63 13.55 -34.54 -8.28
N ARG A 64 13.86 -35.46 -9.22
CA ARG A 64 12.86 -36.20 -9.99
C ARG A 64 12.81 -37.63 -9.49
N ARG A 65 11.63 -38.09 -9.09
CA ARG A 65 11.44 -39.47 -8.63
C ARG A 65 11.55 -40.46 -9.81
N GLY A 66 12.33 -41.52 -9.62
CA GLY A 66 12.60 -42.55 -10.62
C GLY A 66 13.86 -42.32 -11.44
N ASP A 67 14.55 -41.18 -11.29
CA ASP A 67 15.82 -40.88 -11.95
C ASP A 67 16.98 -41.20 -10.99
N PHE A 68 17.38 -42.47 -10.97
CA PHE A 68 18.43 -42.97 -10.09
C PHE A 68 19.80 -42.42 -10.47
N ASN A 69 20.07 -42.33 -11.78
CA ASN A 69 21.38 -41.99 -12.31
C ASN A 69 21.62 -40.46 -12.41
N ILE A 70 20.57 -39.66 -12.21
CA ILE A 70 20.57 -38.20 -12.24
C ILE A 70 21.00 -37.67 -13.62
N ASP A 71 20.41 -38.23 -14.68
CA ASP A 71 20.59 -37.75 -16.06
C ASP A 71 19.39 -36.94 -16.59
N GLY A 72 18.33 -36.87 -15.80
CA GLY A 72 17.15 -36.03 -16.05
C GLY A 72 16.06 -36.75 -16.82
N ASN A 73 16.29 -37.99 -17.24
CA ASN A 73 15.30 -38.83 -17.90
C ASN A 73 15.04 -40.06 -17.03
N VAL A 74 13.77 -40.38 -16.78
CA VAL A 74 13.42 -41.67 -16.16
C VAL A 74 13.34 -42.71 -17.27
N ASP A 75 14.35 -43.56 -17.38
CA ASP A 75 14.46 -44.59 -18.40
C ASP A 75 15.00 -45.95 -17.88
N VAL A 76 15.36 -46.85 -18.79
CA VAL A 76 15.81 -48.21 -18.44
C VAL A 76 17.12 -48.19 -17.64
N SER A 77 17.95 -47.19 -17.88
CA SER A 77 19.24 -47.04 -17.21
C SER A 77 19.09 -46.79 -15.71
N ASP A 78 17.98 -46.18 -15.26
CA ASP A 78 17.67 -46.00 -13.84
C ASP A 78 17.35 -47.31 -13.15
N ALA A 79 16.46 -48.11 -13.75
CA ALA A 79 16.16 -49.45 -13.26
C ALA A 79 17.42 -50.33 -13.19
N LEU A 80 18.28 -50.25 -14.21
CA LEU A 80 19.57 -50.95 -14.21
C LEU A 80 20.52 -50.40 -13.13
N GLY A 81 20.52 -49.09 -12.89
CA GLY A 81 21.29 -48.43 -11.83
C GLY A 81 20.90 -48.95 -10.45
N ILE A 82 19.61 -49.01 -10.15
CA ILE A 82 19.06 -49.57 -8.91
C ILE A 82 19.49 -51.04 -8.75
N PHE A 83 19.33 -51.87 -9.78
CA PHE A 83 19.73 -53.28 -9.70
C PHE A 83 21.25 -53.45 -9.52
N ASN A 84 22.05 -52.61 -10.15
CA ASN A 84 23.50 -52.64 -10.01
C ASN A 84 23.93 -52.24 -8.59
N TYR A 85 23.30 -51.21 -8.02
CA TYR A 85 23.50 -50.80 -6.63
C TYR A 85 23.13 -51.94 -5.65
N LEU A 86 21.96 -52.56 -5.81
CA LEU A 86 21.46 -53.59 -4.89
C LEU A 86 22.20 -54.93 -4.98
N PHE A 87 22.56 -55.38 -6.18
CA PHE A 87 23.04 -56.77 -6.38
C PHE A 87 24.52 -56.88 -6.75
N LEU A 88 25.11 -55.82 -7.30
CA LEU A 88 26.47 -55.85 -7.86
C LEU A 88 27.44 -54.92 -7.13
N GLY A 89 26.98 -54.21 -6.09
CA GLY A 89 27.79 -53.29 -5.30
C GLY A 89 28.19 -52.01 -6.06
N GLY A 90 27.34 -51.58 -7.00
CA GLY A 90 27.50 -50.29 -7.68
C GLY A 90 27.43 -49.11 -6.71
N ALA A 91 27.91 -47.94 -7.14
CA ALA A 91 27.78 -46.72 -6.36
C ALA A 91 26.30 -46.36 -6.15
N GLY A 92 25.95 -45.91 -4.94
CA GLY A 92 24.62 -45.37 -4.66
C GLY A 92 24.40 -44.00 -5.29
N THR A 93 23.15 -43.56 -5.30
CA THR A 93 22.78 -42.21 -5.74
C THR A 93 22.93 -41.20 -4.58
N PRO A 94 23.36 -39.96 -4.84
CA PRO A 94 23.37 -38.91 -3.82
C PRO A 94 21.96 -38.42 -3.43
N CYS A 95 20.92 -38.88 -4.14
CA CYS A 95 19.53 -38.64 -3.78
C CYS A 95 18.74 -39.95 -3.69
N GLU A 96 18.63 -40.52 -2.49
CA GLU A 96 17.92 -41.80 -2.28
C GLU A 96 16.42 -41.67 -2.56
N ASN A 97 15.81 -40.49 -2.35
CA ASN A 97 14.43 -40.24 -2.76
C ASN A 97 14.20 -40.38 -4.27
N ALA A 98 15.22 -40.16 -5.11
CA ALA A 98 15.11 -40.36 -6.56
C ALA A 98 15.10 -41.86 -6.92
N ALA A 99 15.72 -42.71 -6.10
CA ALA A 99 15.77 -44.15 -6.27
C ALA A 99 14.47 -44.86 -5.84
N ASP A 100 13.80 -44.35 -4.80
CA ASP A 100 12.49 -44.83 -4.33
C ASP A 100 11.38 -44.39 -5.28
N SER A 101 11.24 -45.13 -6.37
CA SER A 101 10.35 -44.83 -7.49
C SER A 101 8.88 -45.15 -7.18
N ASN A 102 8.64 -46.09 -6.26
CA ASN A 102 7.30 -46.53 -5.88
C ASN A 102 6.75 -45.79 -4.63
N LYS A 103 7.60 -44.97 -3.98
CA LYS A 103 7.32 -44.14 -2.80
C LYS A 103 6.97 -44.95 -1.55
N ASP A 104 7.69 -46.04 -1.30
CA ASP A 104 7.51 -46.88 -0.11
C ASP A 104 8.54 -46.66 1.01
N VAL A 105 9.43 -45.67 0.83
CA VAL A 105 10.49 -45.29 1.78
C VAL A 105 11.55 -46.40 1.94
N SER A 106 11.73 -47.21 0.91
CA SER A 106 12.83 -48.17 0.80
C SER A 106 13.37 -48.19 -0.62
N ILE A 107 14.66 -48.55 -0.78
CA ILE A 107 15.24 -48.80 -2.11
C ILE A 107 15.39 -50.31 -2.24
N ASP A 108 14.56 -50.93 -3.06
CA ASP A 108 14.62 -52.38 -3.30
C ASP A 108 14.33 -52.78 -4.76
N LEU A 109 14.17 -54.09 -5.00
CA LEU A 109 13.93 -54.61 -6.34
C LEU A 109 12.65 -54.03 -6.96
N THR A 110 11.66 -53.73 -6.14
CA THR A 110 10.36 -53.25 -6.58
C THR A 110 10.44 -51.88 -7.23
N ASP A 111 11.45 -51.05 -6.91
CA ASP A 111 11.68 -49.76 -7.56
C ASP A 111 12.10 -49.91 -9.02
N GLY A 112 13.12 -50.72 -9.28
CA GLY A 112 13.55 -50.98 -10.65
C GLY A 112 12.44 -51.67 -11.46
N VAL A 113 11.64 -52.54 -10.83
CA VAL A 113 10.45 -53.15 -11.48
C VAL A 113 9.36 -52.12 -11.74
N HIS A 114 9.15 -51.17 -10.85
CA HIS A 114 8.16 -50.09 -11.00
C HIS A 114 8.50 -49.19 -12.19
N ILE A 115 9.76 -48.76 -12.31
CA ILE A 115 10.27 -47.98 -13.45
C ILE A 115 10.05 -48.75 -14.77
N LEU A 116 10.43 -50.03 -14.83
CA LEU A 116 10.22 -50.86 -16.03
C LEU A 116 8.73 -51.06 -16.35
N GLY A 117 7.88 -51.18 -15.33
CA GLY A 117 6.44 -51.29 -15.48
C GLY A 117 5.81 -50.03 -16.07
N TYR A 118 6.24 -48.86 -15.60
CA TYR A 118 5.88 -47.57 -16.20
C TYR A 118 6.30 -47.49 -17.67
N LEU A 119 7.57 -47.78 -17.97
CA LEU A 119 8.14 -47.62 -19.32
C LEU A 119 7.57 -48.57 -20.37
N PHE A 120 7.31 -49.83 -20.01
CA PHE A 120 6.99 -50.89 -20.99
C PHE A 120 5.59 -51.46 -20.88
N MET A 121 4.94 -51.36 -19.70
CA MET A 121 3.66 -52.00 -19.45
C MET A 121 2.51 -51.00 -19.26
N GLY A 122 2.76 -49.70 -19.42
CA GLY A 122 1.75 -48.66 -19.17
C GLY A 122 1.32 -48.58 -17.71
N GLY A 123 2.23 -48.93 -16.78
CA GLY A 123 2.03 -48.75 -15.34
C GLY A 123 1.91 -47.28 -14.94
N ALA A 124 1.57 -47.04 -13.67
CA ALA A 124 1.52 -45.68 -13.14
C ALA A 124 2.92 -45.02 -13.21
N PRO A 125 3.02 -43.73 -13.56
CA PRO A 125 4.28 -43.00 -13.45
C PRO A 125 4.75 -42.94 -12.00
N PRO A 126 6.07 -42.75 -11.75
CA PRO A 126 6.58 -42.38 -10.43
C PRO A 126 5.74 -41.27 -9.80
N ALA A 127 5.45 -41.40 -8.50
CA ALA A 127 4.69 -40.38 -7.79
C ALA A 127 5.44 -39.04 -7.76
N SER A 128 4.69 -37.95 -7.61
CA SER A 128 5.24 -36.60 -7.46
C SER A 128 6.42 -36.59 -6.46
N PRO A 129 7.56 -35.95 -6.81
CA PRO A 129 7.72 -34.99 -7.91
C PRO A 129 7.97 -35.57 -9.33
N GLY A 130 8.37 -36.83 -9.47
CA GLY A 130 8.73 -37.40 -10.78
C GLY A 130 7.53 -37.75 -11.70
N PRO A 131 7.80 -38.19 -12.94
CA PRO A 131 9.13 -38.35 -13.56
C PRO A 131 9.61 -37.11 -14.32
N VAL A 132 8.79 -36.06 -14.46
CA VAL A 132 9.09 -34.90 -15.34
C VAL A 132 9.45 -33.65 -14.56
N GLU A 133 8.75 -33.36 -13.48
CA GLU A 133 8.91 -32.13 -12.72
C GLU A 133 9.90 -32.32 -11.57
N CYS A 134 10.64 -31.25 -11.28
CA CYS A 134 11.45 -31.18 -10.07
C CYS A 134 10.55 -30.79 -8.89
N GLY A 135 10.81 -31.36 -7.72
CA GLY A 135 10.10 -30.96 -6.51
C GLY A 135 10.68 -31.64 -5.28
N VAL A 136 10.00 -31.46 -4.14
CA VAL A 136 10.47 -31.90 -2.83
C VAL A 136 9.62 -33.05 -2.29
N GLU A 137 10.17 -33.80 -1.33
CA GLU A 137 9.38 -34.80 -0.61
C GLU A 137 8.64 -34.16 0.56
N THR A 138 7.32 -34.34 0.61
CA THR A 138 6.45 -33.73 1.62
C THR A 138 6.12 -34.68 2.78
N SER A 139 6.51 -35.96 2.69
CA SER A 139 6.28 -36.93 3.77
C SER A 139 7.26 -36.80 4.93
N ALA A 140 6.73 -36.86 6.15
CA ALA A 140 7.53 -36.86 7.40
C ALA A 140 8.48 -38.06 7.53
N SER A 141 8.20 -39.15 6.81
CA SER A 141 9.10 -40.28 6.59
C SER A 141 9.57 -40.25 5.15
N SER A 142 10.84 -39.93 4.93
CA SER A 142 11.48 -39.86 3.62
C SER A 142 12.90 -40.39 3.68
N LEU A 143 13.45 -40.77 2.53
CA LEU A 143 14.85 -41.12 2.39
C LEU A 143 15.70 -39.84 2.29
N PRO A 144 17.00 -39.90 2.61
CA PRO A 144 17.88 -38.74 2.47
C PRO A 144 18.04 -38.34 0.99
N CYS A 145 18.21 -37.05 0.75
CA CYS A 145 18.58 -36.54 -0.57
C CYS A 145 19.56 -35.37 -0.37
N GLU A 146 20.85 -35.64 -0.59
CA GLU A 146 21.93 -34.69 -0.29
C GLU A 146 22.20 -33.74 -1.45
N SER A 147 22.05 -34.21 -2.69
CA SER A 147 22.17 -33.38 -3.88
C SER A 147 21.50 -34.00 -5.10
N TYR A 148 21.01 -33.14 -6.00
CA TYR A 148 20.46 -33.53 -7.29
C TYR A 148 20.72 -32.38 -8.28
N ALA A 149 21.76 -32.50 -9.11
CA ALA A 149 22.33 -31.38 -9.86
C ALA A 149 21.46 -30.87 -11.04
N LEU A 150 20.47 -31.65 -11.47
CA LEU A 150 19.65 -31.35 -12.64
C LEU A 150 18.39 -30.53 -12.33
N CYS A 151 17.99 -30.47 -11.06
CA CYS A 151 16.96 -29.55 -10.64
C CYS A 151 17.60 -28.19 -10.33
N GLY A 152 17.21 -27.18 -11.10
CA GLY A 152 17.66 -25.81 -10.87
C GLY A 152 17.15 -25.29 -9.54
N SER A 153 17.93 -24.41 -8.90
CA SER A 153 17.46 -23.72 -7.70
C SER A 153 16.48 -22.62 -8.10
N ASP A 154 15.20 -22.76 -7.73
CA ASP A 154 14.19 -21.70 -7.87
C ASP A 154 14.48 -20.48 -6.95
N LEU A 155 15.60 -20.47 -6.22
CA LEU A 155 15.85 -19.54 -5.11
C LEU A 155 15.97 -18.11 -5.63
N PRO A 156 16.71 -17.85 -6.72
CA PRO A 156 16.78 -16.50 -7.26
C PRO A 156 15.40 -15.98 -7.68
N LEU A 157 14.53 -16.83 -8.23
CA LEU A 157 13.18 -16.46 -8.61
C LEU A 157 12.31 -16.20 -7.38
N ILE A 158 12.35 -17.08 -6.38
CA ILE A 158 11.58 -16.95 -5.14
C ILE A 158 12.02 -15.69 -4.38
N THR A 159 13.31 -15.46 -4.20
CA THR A 159 13.80 -14.26 -3.50
C THR A 159 13.53 -13.00 -4.30
N HIS A 160 13.65 -13.03 -5.63
CA HIS A 160 13.24 -11.94 -6.52
C HIS A 160 11.78 -11.54 -6.26
N VAL A 161 10.86 -12.49 -6.41
CA VAL A 161 9.43 -12.21 -6.25
C VAL A 161 9.08 -11.80 -4.83
N LEU A 162 9.59 -12.49 -3.81
CA LEU A 162 9.34 -12.14 -2.42
C LEU A 162 9.83 -10.74 -2.09
N ASN A 163 11.00 -10.33 -2.57
CA ASN A 163 11.49 -8.96 -2.36
C ASN A 163 10.62 -7.90 -3.07
N ARG A 164 9.83 -8.26 -4.10
CA ARG A 164 8.93 -7.32 -4.79
C ARG A 164 7.55 -7.20 -4.15
N ILE A 165 6.91 -8.34 -3.84
CA ILE A 165 5.54 -8.35 -3.31
C ILE A 165 5.49 -8.24 -1.78
N THR A 166 6.66 -8.25 -1.13
CA THR A 166 6.80 -8.06 0.32
C THR A 166 7.86 -7.02 0.64
N PHE A 167 8.01 -6.69 1.92
CA PHE A 167 9.12 -5.87 2.38
C PHE A 167 10.42 -6.67 2.59
N GLY A 168 10.50 -7.90 2.08
CA GLY A 168 11.66 -8.79 2.19
C GLY A 168 11.29 -10.16 2.75
N ALA A 169 12.05 -11.17 2.34
CA ALA A 169 11.86 -12.54 2.78
C ALA A 169 12.28 -12.75 4.24
N THR A 170 11.50 -13.53 4.99
CA THR A 170 11.84 -14.02 6.32
C THR A 170 12.34 -15.45 6.24
N GLU A 171 12.99 -15.94 7.31
CA GLU A 171 13.31 -17.36 7.46
C GLU A 171 12.08 -18.26 7.28
N GLU A 172 10.94 -17.85 7.86
CA GLU A 172 9.69 -18.59 7.77
C GLU A 172 9.16 -18.66 6.32
N LEU A 173 9.21 -17.55 5.58
CA LEU A 173 8.77 -17.54 4.18
C LEU A 173 9.67 -18.39 3.29
N LEU A 174 11.00 -18.34 3.47
CA LEU A 174 11.93 -19.16 2.67
C LEU A 174 11.92 -20.63 3.05
N THR A 175 11.44 -21.00 4.25
CA THR A 175 11.18 -22.39 4.61
C THR A 175 9.83 -22.88 4.09
N ARG A 176 8.84 -21.99 4.00
CA ARG A 176 7.52 -22.28 3.43
C ARG A 176 7.52 -22.42 1.90
N ILE A 177 8.28 -21.59 1.19
CA ILE A 177 8.21 -21.46 -0.28
C ILE A 177 9.46 -22.10 -0.89
N GLN A 178 9.33 -23.35 -1.33
CA GLN A 178 10.44 -24.19 -1.79
C GLN A 178 10.51 -24.33 -3.30
N THR A 179 9.34 -24.31 -3.94
CA THR A 179 9.15 -24.56 -5.37
C THR A 179 8.48 -23.37 -6.04
N ARG A 180 8.57 -23.29 -7.37
CA ARG A 180 7.76 -22.36 -8.16
C ARG A 180 6.25 -22.52 -7.90
N GLY A 181 5.78 -23.75 -7.64
CA GLY A 181 4.38 -24.00 -7.30
C GLY A 181 3.96 -23.30 -6.01
N ASP A 182 4.74 -23.44 -4.94
CA ASP A 182 4.49 -22.79 -3.64
C ASP A 182 4.50 -21.26 -3.78
N LEU A 183 5.37 -20.74 -4.65
CA LEU A 183 5.47 -19.30 -4.89
C LEU A 183 4.20 -18.76 -5.55
N LEU A 184 3.69 -19.45 -6.57
CA LEU A 184 2.45 -19.05 -7.24
C LEU A 184 1.24 -19.17 -6.29
N GLU A 185 1.19 -20.21 -5.45
CA GLU A 185 0.18 -20.33 -4.40
C GLU A 185 0.26 -19.18 -3.39
N TYR A 186 1.47 -18.76 -2.99
CA TYR A 186 1.66 -17.61 -2.11
C TYR A 186 1.22 -16.29 -2.77
N ILE A 187 1.50 -16.08 -4.06
CA ILE A 187 1.00 -14.91 -4.79
C ILE A 187 -0.53 -14.90 -4.79
N ASP A 188 -1.15 -16.04 -5.10
CA ASP A 188 -2.61 -16.19 -5.08
C ASP A 188 -3.19 -15.97 -3.68
N GLU A 189 -2.54 -16.47 -2.63
CA GLU A 189 -2.89 -16.18 -1.24
C GLU A 189 -2.91 -14.67 -1.01
N GLN A 190 -1.82 -13.95 -1.31
CA GLN A 190 -1.71 -12.51 -1.12
C GLN A 190 -2.78 -11.72 -1.89
N LEU A 191 -3.15 -12.15 -3.11
CA LEU A 191 -4.22 -11.55 -3.91
C LEU A 191 -5.63 -11.85 -3.37
N SER A 192 -5.79 -12.96 -2.65
CA SER A 192 -7.07 -13.43 -2.09
C SER A 192 -7.48 -12.75 -0.78
N PHE A 193 -6.83 -11.64 -0.43
CA PHE A 193 -7.13 -10.86 0.76
C PHE A 193 -8.64 -10.58 0.93
N PRO A 194 -9.22 -10.87 2.11
CA PRO A 194 -10.62 -10.60 2.37
C PRO A 194 -10.85 -9.10 2.57
N GLY A 195 -11.69 -8.48 1.74
CA GLY A 195 -12.00 -7.03 1.77
C GLY A 195 -12.64 -6.49 3.07
N ASN A 196 -12.78 -7.32 4.11
CA ASN A 196 -13.28 -6.97 5.44
C ASN A 196 -12.24 -7.24 6.54
N TYR A 197 -10.95 -7.06 6.23
CA TYR A 197 -9.89 -7.31 7.18
C TYR A 197 -10.06 -6.47 8.46
N ALA A 198 -10.21 -7.18 9.56
CA ALA A 198 -10.19 -6.62 10.89
C ALA A 198 -8.97 -7.19 11.58
N GLN A 199 -7.92 -6.38 11.78
CA GLN A 199 -6.66 -6.83 12.38
C GLN A 199 -6.87 -7.62 13.69
N ALA A 200 -7.85 -7.23 14.51
CA ALA A 200 -8.19 -7.94 15.74
C ALA A 200 -8.73 -9.37 15.55
N VAL A 201 -9.31 -9.68 14.39
CA VAL A 201 -9.87 -10.99 14.04
C VAL A 201 -8.86 -11.78 13.19
N ASP A 202 -8.24 -11.13 12.22
CA ASP A 202 -7.43 -11.78 11.19
C ASP A 202 -5.95 -11.92 11.56
N GLU A 203 -5.43 -11.09 12.48
CA GLU A 203 -4.04 -11.08 12.97
C GLU A 203 -3.98 -10.72 14.46
N PRO A 204 -4.50 -11.60 15.36
CA PRO A 204 -4.62 -11.31 16.78
C PRO A 204 -3.27 -11.08 17.47
N GLU A 205 -2.19 -11.72 17.00
CA GLU A 205 -0.84 -11.53 17.53
C GLU A 205 -0.31 -10.12 17.22
N LEU A 206 -0.50 -9.64 15.99
CA LEU A 206 -0.14 -8.26 15.61
C LEU A 206 -0.97 -7.24 16.40
N ARG A 207 -2.27 -7.51 16.57
CA ARG A 207 -3.14 -6.67 17.41
C ARG A 207 -2.66 -6.64 18.86
N GLU A 208 -2.25 -7.77 19.40
CA GLU A 208 -1.71 -7.87 20.74
C GLU A 208 -0.41 -7.06 20.87
N LEU A 209 0.52 -7.18 19.91
CA LEU A 209 1.75 -6.39 19.87
C LEU A 209 1.46 -4.89 19.88
N ILE A 210 0.58 -4.41 18.99
CA ILE A 210 0.18 -2.98 18.92
C ILE A 210 -0.41 -2.52 20.26
N THR A 211 -1.20 -3.37 20.91
CA THR A 211 -1.82 -3.07 22.21
C THR A 211 -0.79 -3.01 23.33
N GLN A 212 0.14 -3.99 23.39
CA GLN A 212 1.22 -4.05 24.38
C GLN A 212 2.18 -2.87 24.26
N LEU A 213 2.40 -2.37 23.05
CA LEU A 213 3.25 -1.21 22.79
C LEU A 213 2.56 0.13 23.10
N GLU A 214 1.31 0.10 23.58
CA GLU A 214 0.48 1.25 23.95
C GLU A 214 0.29 2.26 22.80
N ILE A 215 0.41 1.79 21.55
CA ILE A 215 0.30 2.64 20.35
C ILE A 215 -1.15 3.08 20.14
N GLY A 216 -2.12 2.20 20.48
CA GLY A 216 -3.56 2.44 20.33
C GLY A 216 -4.30 3.08 21.51
N SER A 217 -3.64 3.34 22.66
CA SER A 217 -4.29 3.87 23.87
C SER A 217 -3.99 5.35 24.12
N VAL A 218 -5.00 6.10 24.54
CA VAL A 218 -4.88 7.49 25.05
C VAL A 218 -4.96 7.44 26.59
N PRO A 219 -3.83 7.16 27.27
CA PRO A 219 -3.47 8.05 28.39
C PRO A 219 -1.94 8.20 28.59
N GLU A 220 -1.46 9.44 28.60
CA GLU A 220 -0.20 9.92 29.23
C GLU A 220 1.10 9.07 29.09
N GLY A 221 1.30 8.35 27.98
CA GLY A 221 2.50 7.55 27.68
C GLY A 221 3.54 8.21 26.74
N ARG A 222 4.71 7.57 26.60
CA ARG A 222 5.99 8.08 26.01
C ARG A 222 5.91 8.70 24.61
N PHE A 223 4.91 8.37 23.79
CA PHE A 223 4.58 9.08 22.53
C PHE A 223 3.80 10.37 22.83
N ARG A 224 4.42 11.27 23.60
CA ARG A 224 3.75 12.43 24.17
C ARG A 224 3.35 13.42 23.06
N ASN A 225 2.09 13.36 22.63
CA ASN A 225 1.37 14.37 21.85
C ASN A 225 1.61 14.44 20.32
N GLN A 226 1.96 13.34 19.65
CA GLN A 226 1.99 13.30 18.18
C GLN A 226 1.30 12.02 17.71
N ILE A 227 0.03 12.13 17.29
CA ILE A 227 -0.73 11.01 16.74
C ILE A 227 -0.10 10.54 15.41
N ILE A 228 0.52 11.44 14.64
CA ILE A 228 1.26 11.09 13.42
C ILE A 228 2.41 10.12 13.66
N GLU A 229 3.21 10.34 14.71
CA GLU A 229 4.27 9.41 15.10
C GLU A 229 3.73 8.00 15.42
N ARG A 230 2.50 7.92 15.93
CA ARG A 230 1.82 6.65 16.17
C ARG A 230 1.41 5.99 14.85
N LEU A 231 0.90 6.76 13.89
CA LEU A 231 0.56 6.24 12.55
C LEU A 231 1.80 5.73 11.83
N LYS A 232 2.89 6.51 11.80
CA LYS A 232 4.18 6.08 11.25
C LYS A 232 4.69 4.81 11.94
N ALA A 233 4.57 4.70 13.26
CA ALA A 233 4.92 3.49 13.99
C ALA A 233 4.01 2.29 13.64
N MET A 234 2.71 2.52 13.44
CA MET A 234 1.78 1.48 12.99
C MET A 234 2.14 0.97 11.60
N LEU A 235 2.52 1.84 10.66
CA LEU A 235 3.00 1.44 9.32
C LEU A 235 4.18 0.46 9.43
N ILE A 236 5.16 0.77 10.29
CA ILE A 236 6.34 -0.08 10.49
C ILE A 236 5.93 -1.46 11.02
N LEU A 237 5.02 -1.51 12.00
CA LEU A 237 4.57 -2.78 12.59
C LEU A 237 3.78 -3.62 11.59
N ASP A 238 2.81 -3.00 10.93
CA ASP A 238 1.99 -3.63 9.91
C ASP A 238 2.88 -4.24 8.80
N ALA A 239 3.81 -3.45 8.26
CA ALA A 239 4.72 -3.89 7.20
C ALA A 239 5.72 -4.95 7.68
N ALA A 240 6.20 -4.87 8.93
CA ALA A 240 7.18 -5.82 9.46
C ALA A 240 6.57 -7.18 9.83
N TYR A 241 5.38 -7.20 10.45
CA TYR A 241 4.84 -8.40 11.11
C TYR A 241 3.57 -8.96 10.48
N SER A 242 2.86 -8.22 9.62
CA SER A 242 1.66 -8.76 8.96
C SER A 242 2.03 -9.86 7.96
N ARG A 243 1.19 -10.89 7.88
CA ARG A 243 1.23 -11.91 6.82
C ARG A 243 0.77 -11.38 5.46
N TRP A 244 -0.01 -10.30 5.45
CA TRP A 244 -0.57 -9.68 4.23
C TRP A 244 0.39 -8.61 3.70
N GLN A 245 1.53 -9.06 3.23
CA GLN A 245 2.61 -8.17 2.77
C GLN A 245 2.21 -7.34 1.54
N LEU A 246 1.53 -7.96 0.57
CA LEU A 246 1.08 -7.24 -0.62
C LEU A 246 0.01 -6.17 -0.29
N LEU A 247 -0.86 -6.45 0.69
CA LEU A 247 -1.82 -5.47 1.21
C LEU A 247 -1.10 -4.21 1.70
N HIS A 248 -0.08 -4.38 2.54
CA HIS A 248 0.60 -3.23 3.14
C HIS A 248 1.47 -2.48 2.13
N LYS A 249 2.07 -3.16 1.14
CA LYS A 249 2.68 -2.52 -0.04
C LYS A 249 1.68 -1.61 -0.76
N LEU A 250 0.49 -2.14 -1.08
CA LEU A 250 -0.55 -1.35 -1.75
C LEU A 250 -1.13 -0.26 -0.87
N THR A 251 -1.26 -0.49 0.44
CA THR A 251 -1.80 0.51 1.37
C THR A 251 -0.88 1.71 1.47
N VAL A 252 0.44 1.48 1.62
CA VAL A 252 1.45 2.55 1.62
C VAL A 252 1.43 3.28 0.28
N PHE A 253 1.37 2.54 -0.83
CA PHE A 253 1.27 3.12 -2.17
C PHE A 253 0.03 4.00 -2.34
N TRP A 254 -1.17 3.53 -1.97
CA TRP A 254 -2.40 4.32 -2.11
C TRP A 254 -2.42 5.54 -1.19
N ASN A 255 -1.94 5.39 0.04
CA ASN A 255 -1.80 6.52 0.97
C ASN A 255 -0.82 7.57 0.46
N ASN A 256 0.24 7.15 -0.24
CA ASN A 256 1.20 8.04 -0.88
C ASN A 256 0.63 8.67 -2.17
N HIS A 257 -0.15 7.92 -2.95
CA HIS A 257 -0.78 8.39 -4.18
C HIS A 257 -1.86 9.44 -3.92
N PHE A 258 -2.64 9.27 -2.84
CA PHE A 258 -3.64 10.22 -2.34
C PHE A 258 -3.11 10.98 -1.13
N HIS A 259 -1.88 11.48 -1.21
CA HIS A 259 -1.21 12.07 -0.06
C HIS A 259 -1.92 13.32 0.47
N THR A 260 -1.96 13.45 1.80
CA THR A 260 -2.35 14.67 2.50
C THR A 260 -1.28 15.05 3.53
N GLU A 261 -0.91 16.34 3.56
CA GLU A 261 0.03 16.85 4.57
C GLU A 261 -0.71 17.30 5.83
N VAL A 262 -0.38 16.67 6.96
CA VAL A 262 -0.98 16.96 8.26
C VAL A 262 -0.70 18.38 8.75
N GLY A 263 0.49 18.91 8.44
CA GLY A 263 0.87 20.28 8.81
C GLY A 263 -0.03 21.31 8.12
N THR A 264 -0.24 21.15 6.82
CA THR A 264 -1.17 21.97 6.03
C THR A 264 -2.62 21.76 6.48
N LEU A 265 -3.05 20.54 6.83
CA LEU A 265 -4.35 20.33 7.46
C LEU A 265 -4.50 21.20 8.70
N GLN A 266 -3.50 21.18 9.60
CA GLN A 266 -3.53 21.98 10.80
C GLN A 266 -3.60 23.48 10.47
N GLN A 267 -2.79 23.94 9.51
CA GLN A 267 -2.76 25.35 9.14
C GLN A 267 -4.07 25.80 8.49
N ASN A 268 -4.52 25.14 7.42
CA ASN A 268 -5.72 25.56 6.70
C ASN A 268 -6.97 25.48 7.58
N PHE A 269 -7.04 24.46 8.42
CA PHE A 269 -8.18 24.24 9.30
C PHE A 269 -8.21 25.18 10.50
N PHE A 270 -7.07 25.44 11.17
CA PHE A 270 -7.03 26.20 12.43
C PHE A 270 -6.51 27.64 12.30
N SER A 271 -5.84 28.03 11.20
CA SER A 271 -4.99 29.24 11.17
C SER A 271 -5.56 30.49 10.50
N ARG A 272 -6.83 30.54 10.05
CA ARG A 272 -7.39 31.81 9.53
C ARG A 272 -7.65 32.85 10.63
N GLY A 273 -6.58 33.54 11.06
CA GLY A 273 -6.54 34.85 11.68
C GLY A 273 -6.52 34.88 13.22
N GLY A 274 -5.40 34.50 13.84
CA GLY A 274 -5.14 34.78 15.26
C GLY A 274 -4.01 33.91 15.80
N ARG A 275 -2.92 34.52 16.27
CA ARG A 275 -1.78 33.83 16.87
C ARG A 275 -2.25 32.86 17.95
N GLY A 276 -1.95 31.57 17.79
CA GLY A 276 -2.14 30.57 18.82
C GLY A 276 -1.29 30.91 20.04
N GLY A 277 -1.93 31.33 21.13
CA GLY A 277 -1.29 31.58 22.41
C GLY A 277 -1.37 30.34 23.29
N THR A 278 -0.22 29.82 23.71
CA THR A 278 -0.13 28.82 24.78
C THR A 278 -0.26 29.50 26.14
N SER A 279 -1.07 28.92 27.04
CA SER A 279 -1.18 29.15 28.50
C SER A 279 -2.34 30.04 29.00
N ASN A 280 -2.89 29.67 30.15
CA ASN A 280 -3.84 30.45 30.96
C ASN A 280 -3.38 31.90 31.15
N ARG A 281 -2.06 32.15 31.13
CA ARG A 281 -1.48 33.48 31.23
C ARG A 281 -1.85 34.40 30.07
N ALA A 282 -2.04 33.89 28.85
CA ALA A 282 -2.49 34.69 27.71
C ALA A 282 -3.97 35.05 27.82
N THR A 283 -4.80 34.17 28.38
CA THR A 283 -6.22 34.43 28.69
C THR A 283 -6.35 35.43 29.84
N GLU A 284 -5.51 35.32 30.86
CA GLU A 284 -5.39 36.27 31.97
C GLU A 284 -4.85 37.63 31.48
N GLU A 285 -3.82 37.66 30.63
CA GLU A 285 -3.26 38.88 30.05
C GLU A 285 -4.26 39.56 29.09
N LEU A 286 -5.03 38.78 28.33
CA LEU A 286 -6.12 39.30 27.50
C LEU A 286 -7.23 39.87 28.37
N PHE A 287 -7.70 39.13 29.38
CA PHE A 287 -8.69 39.63 30.34
C PHE A 287 -8.22 40.92 31.00
N THR A 288 -6.97 40.97 31.48
CA THR A 288 -6.35 42.15 32.09
C THR A 288 -6.18 43.31 31.09
N ALA A 289 -6.01 43.03 29.80
CA ALA A 289 -5.93 44.06 28.77
C ALA A 289 -7.30 44.60 28.35
N MET A 290 -8.35 43.81 28.53
CA MET A 290 -9.75 44.18 28.25
C MET A 290 -10.39 44.92 29.41
N ASP A 291 -10.11 44.50 30.64
CA ASP A 291 -10.44 45.16 31.90
C ASP A 291 -9.62 46.45 32.04
N SER A 292 -10.01 47.42 31.20
CA SER A 292 -9.27 48.66 30.97
C SER A 292 -9.34 49.58 32.19
N ASP A 293 -10.36 49.39 33.03
CA ASP A 293 -10.58 50.11 34.27
C ASP A 293 -10.09 49.38 35.53
N GLY A 294 -9.61 48.13 35.39
CA GLY A 294 -9.04 47.33 36.47
C GLY A 294 -10.09 46.90 37.51
N SER A 295 -11.33 46.76 37.08
CA SER A 295 -12.46 46.38 37.91
C SER A 295 -12.48 44.91 38.30
N GLU A 296 -11.63 44.07 37.70
CA GLU A 296 -11.62 42.60 37.78
C GLU A 296 -12.84 41.92 37.12
N PHE A 297 -13.60 42.69 36.34
CA PHE A 297 -14.74 42.22 35.54
C PHE A 297 -14.65 42.81 34.13
N ILE A 298 -15.23 42.13 33.14
CA ILE A 298 -15.43 42.71 31.81
C ILE A 298 -16.91 43.03 31.64
N ASP A 299 -17.21 44.18 31.04
CA ASP A 299 -18.57 44.59 30.67
C ASP A 299 -18.83 44.61 29.14
N GLU A 300 -20.07 44.91 28.76
CA GLU A 300 -20.50 44.96 27.35
C GLU A 300 -19.67 45.92 26.50
N ALA A 301 -19.31 47.07 27.05
CA ALA A 301 -18.61 48.11 26.32
C ALA A 301 -17.15 47.72 26.07
N GLU A 302 -16.49 47.16 27.07
CA GLU A 302 -15.12 46.66 26.97
C GLU A 302 -15.03 45.49 25.99
N TRP A 303 -15.97 44.54 26.09
CA TRP A 303 -16.05 43.41 25.16
C TRP A 303 -16.30 43.85 23.71
N ASN A 304 -17.25 44.75 23.50
CA ASN A 304 -17.58 45.25 22.16
C ASN A 304 -16.43 46.06 21.54
N THR A 305 -15.58 46.69 22.35
CA THR A 305 -14.37 47.38 21.88
C THR A 305 -13.35 46.38 21.33
N VAL A 306 -13.14 45.27 22.02
CA VAL A 306 -12.21 44.21 21.59
C VAL A 306 -12.76 43.45 20.40
N GLN A 307 -14.07 43.26 20.34
CA GLN A 307 -14.74 42.65 19.19
C GLN A 307 -14.59 43.47 17.91
N GLN A 308 -14.50 44.81 18.00
CA GLN A 308 -14.22 45.66 16.83
C GLN A 308 -12.84 45.39 16.24
N ASP A 309 -11.84 45.12 17.08
CA ASP A 309 -10.48 44.77 16.65
C ASP A 309 -10.33 43.28 16.31
N HIS A 310 -11.27 42.43 16.77
CA HIS A 310 -11.29 40.98 16.57
C HIS A 310 -12.68 40.47 16.15
N PRO A 311 -13.09 40.66 14.88
CA PRO A 311 -14.46 40.43 14.41
C PRO A 311 -14.95 38.96 14.45
N GLY A 312 -14.10 38.00 14.87
CA GLY A 312 -14.45 36.59 15.04
C GLY A 312 -14.87 36.19 16.47
N LEU A 313 -14.89 37.13 17.43
CA LEU A 313 -15.34 36.87 18.80
C LEU A 313 -16.88 36.86 18.91
N ALA A 314 -17.42 36.05 19.83
CA ALA A 314 -18.87 35.97 20.03
C ALA A 314 -19.45 37.32 20.53
N PRO A 315 -20.69 37.68 20.15
CA PRO A 315 -21.31 38.92 20.61
C PRO A 315 -21.63 38.90 22.11
N TRP A 316 -21.56 40.06 22.76
CA TRP A 316 -21.75 40.21 24.22
C TRP A 316 -23.02 39.54 24.77
N GLY A 317 -24.10 39.57 23.99
CA GLY A 317 -25.39 38.98 24.36
C GLY A 317 -25.36 37.47 24.64
N VAL A 318 -24.24 36.77 24.41
CA VAL A 318 -24.03 35.38 24.88
C VAL A 318 -23.75 35.35 26.39
N PHE A 319 -22.91 36.25 26.90
CA PHE A 319 -22.52 36.34 28.31
C PHE A 319 -23.65 36.88 29.20
N ASN A 320 -24.33 37.92 28.73
CA ASN A 320 -25.44 38.58 29.44
C ASN A 320 -26.67 37.66 29.64
N ARG A 321 -26.71 36.50 28.97
CA ARG A 321 -27.73 35.45 29.15
C ARG A 321 -27.33 34.40 30.20
N MET A 322 -26.08 34.43 30.67
CA MET A 322 -25.49 33.41 31.54
C MET A 322 -25.17 33.95 32.94
N THR A 323 -24.77 35.22 33.06
CA THR A 323 -24.57 35.90 34.34
C THR A 323 -25.71 36.87 34.61
N ALA A 324 -26.22 36.90 35.84
CA ALA A 324 -27.44 37.65 36.19
C ALA A 324 -27.21 39.16 36.34
N ASP A 325 -25.96 39.56 36.49
CA ASP A 325 -25.45 40.91 36.69
C ASP A 325 -24.88 41.53 35.41
N GLY A 326 -24.76 40.77 34.33
CA GLY A 326 -24.26 41.26 33.04
C GLY A 326 -22.79 41.69 33.11
N GLN A 327 -22.00 41.01 33.95
CA GLN A 327 -20.55 41.15 34.07
C GLN A 327 -19.92 39.75 34.03
N VAL A 328 -18.63 39.66 33.70
CA VAL A 328 -17.91 38.37 33.64
C VAL A 328 -16.59 38.49 34.41
N THR A 329 -16.42 37.66 35.44
CA THR A 329 -15.15 37.56 36.20
C THR A 329 -14.07 36.82 35.41
N LEU A 330 -12.80 36.95 35.81
CA LEU A 330 -11.71 36.16 35.23
C LEU A 330 -11.94 34.65 35.36
N GLU A 331 -12.47 34.21 36.51
CA GLU A 331 -12.76 32.79 36.77
C GLU A 331 -13.89 32.28 35.87
N GLU A 332 -14.98 33.05 35.73
CA GLU A 332 -16.08 32.73 34.80
C GLU A 332 -15.63 32.81 33.34
N PHE A 333 -14.79 33.78 32.98
CA PHE A 333 -14.23 33.93 31.64
C PHE A 333 -13.36 32.73 31.25
N ILE A 334 -12.58 32.20 32.20
CA ILE A 334 -11.77 30.98 32.03
C ILE A 334 -12.65 29.72 31.99
N ASP A 335 -13.64 29.61 32.88
CA ASP A 335 -14.52 28.43 32.98
C ASP A 335 -15.53 28.32 31.83
N GLN A 336 -15.90 29.43 31.18
CA GLN A 336 -16.93 29.45 30.15
C GLN A 336 -16.50 28.94 28.76
N ARG A 337 -15.27 28.42 28.59
CA ARG A 337 -14.67 27.52 27.54
C ARG A 337 -15.23 27.43 26.09
N ASN A 338 -16.17 28.26 25.65
CA ASN A 338 -16.97 28.05 24.44
C ASN A 338 -16.89 29.19 23.42
N ILE A 339 -16.09 30.22 23.68
CA ILE A 339 -16.11 31.44 22.87
C ILE A 339 -14.76 31.61 22.18
N ALA A 340 -14.66 30.96 21.01
CA ALA A 340 -13.47 30.85 20.13
C ALA A 340 -12.46 29.73 20.46
N TRP A 341 -12.82 28.75 21.30
CA TRP A 341 -11.85 27.75 21.77
C TRP A 341 -11.17 26.93 20.68
N TRP A 342 -11.77 26.68 19.51
CA TRP A 342 -11.10 25.87 18.45
C TRP A 342 -9.94 26.60 17.75
N LYS A 343 -10.04 27.93 17.66
CA LYS A 343 -8.95 28.80 17.21
C LYS A 343 -7.80 28.86 18.23
N TYR A 344 -8.08 28.45 19.47
CA TYR A 344 -7.16 28.43 20.62
C TYR A 344 -7.03 27.05 21.26
N ALA A 345 -7.46 25.98 20.56
CA ALA A 345 -7.37 24.62 21.06
C ALA A 345 -5.89 24.34 21.29
N ARG A 346 -5.55 23.52 22.29
CA ARG A 346 -4.14 23.20 22.50
C ARG A 346 -3.61 22.66 21.18
N VAL A 347 -2.38 23.04 20.81
CA VAL A 347 -1.71 22.49 19.62
C VAL A 347 -1.80 20.95 19.59
N GLN A 348 -1.87 20.32 20.75
CA GLN A 348 -2.05 18.88 20.93
C GLN A 348 -3.43 18.37 20.47
N ASP A 349 -4.51 19.10 20.76
CA ASP A 349 -5.88 18.73 20.36
C ASP A 349 -6.09 18.94 18.85
N GLN A 350 -5.48 19.99 18.29
CA GLN A 350 -5.48 20.26 16.85
C GLN A 350 -4.77 19.14 16.06
N ARG A 351 -3.56 18.76 16.51
CA ARG A 351 -2.80 17.64 15.95
C ARG A 351 -3.54 16.32 16.09
N ALA A 352 -4.29 16.15 17.17
CA ALA A 352 -5.05 14.92 17.38
C ALA A 352 -6.16 14.76 16.34
N VAL A 353 -6.86 15.84 16.01
CA VAL A 353 -7.93 15.83 15.01
C VAL A 353 -7.38 15.59 13.60
N SER A 354 -6.34 16.32 13.17
CA SER A 354 -5.76 16.13 11.82
C SER A 354 -5.25 14.71 11.62
N ALA A 355 -4.56 14.17 12.63
CA ALA A 355 -4.08 12.80 12.56
C ALA A 355 -5.19 11.74 12.61
N ALA A 356 -6.30 12.01 13.31
CA ALA A 356 -7.46 11.12 13.27
C ALA A 356 -8.16 11.14 11.90
N MET A 357 -8.04 12.22 11.12
CA MET A 357 -8.52 12.27 9.74
C MET A 357 -7.63 11.39 8.84
N GLU A 358 -6.31 11.57 8.90
CA GLU A 358 -5.34 10.71 8.18
C GLU A 358 -5.52 9.23 8.50
N GLN A 359 -5.66 8.89 9.79
CA GLN A 359 -5.82 7.50 10.21
C GLN A 359 -7.02 6.83 9.54
N ARG A 360 -8.12 7.56 9.38
CA ARG A 360 -9.35 7.04 8.77
C ARG A 360 -9.20 6.87 7.26
N GLU A 361 -8.54 7.82 6.61
CA GLU A 361 -8.18 7.73 5.19
C GLU A 361 -7.25 6.53 4.93
N TYR A 362 -6.18 6.39 5.72
CA TYR A 362 -5.31 5.22 5.71
C TYR A 362 -6.09 3.91 5.90
N ASP A 363 -6.95 3.84 6.92
CA ASP A 363 -7.75 2.64 7.19
C ASP A 363 -8.69 2.28 6.02
N TYR A 364 -9.16 3.27 5.26
CA TYR A 364 -9.99 3.03 4.08
C TYR A 364 -9.19 2.54 2.89
N PHE A 365 -8.07 3.19 2.58
CA PHE A 365 -7.18 2.73 1.52
C PHE A 365 -6.67 1.32 1.80
N ARG A 366 -6.42 0.99 3.08
CA ARG A 366 -6.09 -0.37 3.49
C ARG A 366 -7.20 -1.36 3.18
N ARG A 367 -8.46 -1.03 3.51
CA ARG A 367 -9.61 -1.92 3.27
C ARG A 367 -9.93 -2.09 1.78
N ASN A 368 -9.71 -1.04 0.99
CA ASN A 368 -10.03 -1.02 -0.44
C ASN A 368 -8.78 -1.21 -1.33
N ALA A 369 -7.63 -1.58 -0.79
CA ALA A 369 -6.36 -1.63 -1.51
C ALA A 369 -6.38 -2.53 -2.77
N PHE A 370 -7.23 -3.55 -2.76
CA PHE A 370 -7.46 -4.50 -3.87
C PHE A 370 -8.83 -4.34 -4.55
N GLY A 371 -9.61 -3.34 -4.14
CA GLY A 371 -10.98 -3.09 -4.59
C GLY A 371 -11.03 -2.41 -5.96
N ASN A 372 -12.11 -1.66 -6.20
CA ASN A 372 -12.24 -0.87 -7.41
C ASN A 372 -11.53 0.47 -7.26
N PHE A 373 -10.89 0.95 -8.33
CA PHE A 373 -10.28 2.27 -8.31
C PHE A 373 -11.31 3.39 -8.17
N ALA A 374 -12.53 3.19 -8.64
CA ALA A 374 -13.65 4.10 -8.41
C ALA A 374 -13.87 4.32 -6.89
N ASP A 375 -13.84 3.24 -6.09
CA ASP A 375 -13.98 3.34 -4.63
C ASP A 375 -12.82 4.15 -4.03
N LEU A 376 -11.58 3.95 -4.50
CA LEU A 376 -10.41 4.69 -4.02
C LEU A 376 -10.52 6.19 -4.32
N LEU A 377 -10.91 6.55 -5.55
CA LEU A 377 -11.15 7.95 -5.96
C LEU A 377 -12.31 8.59 -5.19
N GLU A 378 -13.40 7.86 -5.01
CA GLU A 378 -14.55 8.29 -4.21
C GLU A 378 -14.15 8.52 -2.74
N GLY A 379 -13.35 7.61 -2.17
CA GLY A 379 -12.80 7.73 -0.83
C GLY A 379 -11.93 8.98 -0.65
N SER A 380 -11.09 9.29 -1.63
CA SER A 380 -10.31 10.53 -1.65
C SER A 380 -11.23 11.77 -1.72
N ALA A 381 -12.22 11.77 -2.62
CA ALA A 381 -13.17 12.88 -2.76
C ALA A 381 -14.03 13.14 -1.52
N LYS A 382 -14.28 12.11 -0.74
CA LYS A 382 -15.04 12.18 0.52
C LYS A 382 -14.13 12.32 1.75
N SER A 383 -12.81 12.29 1.59
CA SER A 383 -11.88 12.49 2.70
C SER A 383 -11.96 13.93 3.21
N VAL A 384 -12.26 14.07 4.51
CA VAL A 384 -12.26 15.37 5.19
C VAL A 384 -10.86 15.99 5.15
N ALA A 385 -9.81 15.16 5.22
CA ALA A 385 -8.43 15.61 5.09
C ALA A 385 -8.21 16.24 3.70
N GLN A 386 -8.54 15.53 2.62
CA GLN A 386 -8.40 16.02 1.25
C GLN A 386 -9.18 17.30 0.98
N VAL A 387 -10.43 17.37 1.44
CA VAL A 387 -11.31 18.55 1.28
C VAL A 387 -10.70 19.80 1.94
N ILE A 388 -10.02 19.64 3.08
CA ILE A 388 -9.32 20.73 3.79
C ILE A 388 -8.00 21.06 3.12
N TYR A 389 -7.17 20.05 2.86
CA TYR A 389 -5.81 20.19 2.34
C TYR A 389 -5.82 20.90 0.98
N LEU A 390 -6.70 20.46 0.08
CA LEU A 390 -6.84 20.99 -1.27
C LEU A 390 -7.80 22.20 -1.35
N ASN A 391 -8.19 22.75 -0.20
CA ASN A 391 -9.04 23.94 -0.08
C ASN A 391 -10.40 23.81 -0.78
N ASN A 392 -10.92 22.59 -0.95
CA ASN A 392 -12.22 22.37 -1.55
C ASN A 392 -13.36 22.88 -0.66
N TYR A 393 -13.15 22.99 0.67
CA TYR A 393 -14.10 23.66 1.56
C TYR A 393 -14.37 25.13 1.19
N GLU A 394 -13.49 25.78 0.41
CA GLU A 394 -13.67 27.14 -0.14
C GLU A 394 -14.40 27.15 -1.48
N ASN A 395 -14.61 25.98 -2.08
CA ASN A 395 -15.20 25.81 -3.39
C ASN A 395 -16.72 26.06 -3.34
N VAL A 396 -17.12 27.31 -3.60
CA VAL A 396 -18.51 27.75 -3.53
C VAL A 396 -19.02 28.14 -4.90
N VAL A 397 -20.34 28.08 -5.08
CA VAL A 397 -21.01 28.37 -6.36
C VAL A 397 -20.64 29.77 -6.90
N SER A 398 -20.43 30.78 -6.06
CA SER A 398 -20.04 32.12 -6.55
C SER A 398 -18.56 32.26 -6.91
N ALA A 399 -17.72 31.31 -6.52
CA ALA A 399 -16.26 31.35 -6.67
C ALA A 399 -15.70 29.91 -6.71
N PRO A 400 -15.77 29.22 -7.86
CA PRO A 400 -15.19 27.90 -8.02
C PRO A 400 -13.69 27.89 -7.70
N ASN A 401 -13.25 26.89 -6.95
CA ASN A 401 -11.85 26.65 -6.63
C ASN A 401 -11.35 25.43 -7.41
N GLU A 402 -10.44 25.66 -8.35
CA GLU A 402 -9.90 24.62 -9.24
C GLU A 402 -8.90 23.68 -8.59
N ASN A 403 -8.39 24.00 -7.40
CA ASN A 403 -7.26 23.26 -6.82
C ASN A 403 -7.55 21.76 -6.67
N TYR A 404 -8.69 21.40 -6.09
CA TYR A 404 -9.08 19.99 -5.94
C TYR A 404 -9.35 19.30 -7.28
N ALA A 405 -10.04 19.98 -8.20
CA ALA A 405 -10.33 19.46 -9.53
C ALA A 405 -9.07 19.20 -10.35
N ARG A 406 -8.06 20.06 -10.19
CA ARG A 406 -6.74 19.89 -10.78
C ARG A 406 -6.09 18.61 -10.25
N GLU A 407 -5.87 18.50 -8.94
CA GLU A 407 -5.20 17.31 -8.39
C GLU A 407 -5.94 16.01 -8.70
N TYR A 408 -7.28 16.02 -8.72
CA TYR A 408 -8.07 14.87 -9.14
C TYR A 408 -7.69 14.38 -10.54
N LEU A 409 -7.57 15.28 -11.52
CA LEU A 409 -7.20 14.94 -12.90
C LEU A 409 -5.69 14.69 -13.04
N GLU A 410 -4.84 15.60 -12.55
CA GLU A 410 -3.40 15.57 -12.82
C GLU A 410 -2.65 14.53 -11.98
N LEU A 411 -3.00 14.35 -10.70
CA LEU A 411 -2.23 13.52 -9.77
C LEU A 411 -2.92 12.21 -9.46
N PHE A 412 -4.24 12.25 -9.27
CA PHE A 412 -4.96 11.10 -8.76
C PHE A 412 -5.43 10.15 -9.85
N SER A 413 -5.84 10.63 -11.03
CA SER A 413 -6.51 9.78 -12.03
C SER A 413 -5.81 9.71 -13.39
N LEU A 414 -5.53 10.82 -14.06
CA LEU A 414 -5.07 10.83 -15.45
C LEU A 414 -3.56 11.04 -15.58
N GLY A 415 -2.92 11.78 -14.68
CA GLY A 415 -1.49 12.12 -14.80
C GLY A 415 -1.28 13.45 -15.52
N VAL A 416 -0.21 14.18 -15.15
CA VAL A 416 0.12 15.54 -15.65
C VAL A 416 0.28 15.64 -17.17
N ASP A 417 0.75 14.56 -17.82
CA ASP A 417 1.02 14.54 -19.27
C ASP A 417 -0.19 14.04 -20.12
N HIS A 418 -1.37 13.89 -19.53
CA HIS A 418 -2.55 13.29 -20.18
C HIS A 418 -3.64 14.31 -20.56
N VAL A 419 -4.68 13.83 -21.26
CA VAL A 419 -5.55 14.67 -22.10
C VAL A 419 -6.75 15.22 -21.34
N TYR A 420 -6.52 16.28 -20.56
CA TYR A 420 -7.55 17.20 -20.06
C TYR A 420 -7.13 18.64 -20.37
N THR A 421 -8.11 19.54 -20.44
CA THR A 421 -7.89 20.97 -20.70
C THR A 421 -8.10 21.78 -19.43
N GLN A 422 -7.66 23.04 -19.46
CA GLN A 422 -8.03 24.01 -18.42
C GLN A 422 -9.56 24.12 -18.27
N ARG A 423 -10.31 23.92 -19.36
CA ARG A 423 -11.78 23.93 -19.32
C ARG A 423 -12.34 22.76 -18.53
N ASP A 424 -11.75 21.56 -18.65
CA ASP A 424 -12.20 20.39 -17.90
C ASP A 424 -11.98 20.58 -16.40
N ILE A 425 -10.88 21.22 -16.01
CA ILE A 425 -10.61 21.59 -14.61
C ILE A 425 -11.66 22.58 -14.10
N GLU A 426 -11.99 23.62 -14.88
CA GLU A 426 -13.04 24.59 -14.53
C GLU A 426 -14.40 23.91 -14.36
N GLU A 427 -14.77 22.98 -15.24
CA GLU A 427 -16.06 22.27 -15.19
C GLU A 427 -16.11 21.26 -14.04
N LEU A 428 -15.02 20.55 -13.76
CA LEU A 428 -14.93 19.65 -12.61
C LEU A 428 -14.94 20.43 -11.29
N ALA A 429 -14.29 21.60 -11.23
CA ALA A 429 -14.35 22.48 -10.07
C ALA A 429 -15.79 22.88 -9.73
N LYS A 430 -16.64 23.05 -10.76
CA LYS A 430 -18.07 23.30 -10.58
C LYS A 430 -18.82 22.11 -10.01
N VAL A 431 -18.52 20.89 -10.47
CA VAL A 431 -19.09 19.64 -9.90
C VAL A 431 -18.76 19.54 -8.41
N PHE A 432 -17.54 19.91 -8.01
CA PHE A 432 -17.10 19.88 -6.62
C PHE A 432 -17.60 21.05 -5.76
N THR A 433 -18.42 21.97 -6.27
CA THR A 433 -18.93 23.07 -5.43
C THR A 433 -19.92 22.60 -4.39
N GLY A 434 -19.85 23.20 -3.21
CA GLY A 434 -20.70 22.83 -2.09
C GLY A 434 -20.21 21.60 -1.32
N TRP A 435 -19.22 20.87 -1.84
CA TRP A 435 -18.49 19.82 -1.13
C TRP A 435 -17.68 20.46 0.01
N ASN A 436 -17.97 20.10 1.25
CA ASN A 436 -17.36 20.71 2.43
C ASN A 436 -17.23 19.70 3.58
N ALA A 437 -16.66 20.13 4.69
CA ALA A 437 -16.54 19.32 5.90
C ALA A 437 -17.21 20.02 7.10
N GLY A 438 -17.80 19.23 8.00
CA GLY A 438 -18.62 19.72 9.11
C GLY A 438 -18.81 18.67 10.21
N TRP A 439 -19.38 19.09 11.35
CA TRP A 439 -19.60 18.21 12.50
C TRP A 439 -20.91 17.42 12.40
N GLN A 440 -20.90 16.15 12.84
CA GLN A 440 -22.07 15.27 12.92
C GLN A 440 -22.07 14.40 14.20
N LEU A 441 -23.23 13.81 14.53
CA LEU A 441 -23.38 12.89 15.68
C LEU A 441 -22.80 11.51 15.37
N ARG A 442 -21.87 11.01 16.20
CA ARG A 442 -21.20 9.72 16.01
C ARG A 442 -22.15 8.53 16.01
N SER A 443 -23.25 8.61 16.76
CA SER A 443 -24.29 7.56 16.82
C SER A 443 -25.05 7.35 15.51
N LEU A 444 -24.84 8.21 14.51
CA LEU A 444 -25.40 8.05 13.17
C LEU A 444 -24.50 7.21 12.24
N TYR A 445 -23.31 6.77 12.69
CA TYR A 445 -22.27 6.20 11.81
C TYR A 445 -21.61 4.93 12.38
N ASP A 446 -21.11 4.08 11.48
CA ASP A 446 -20.32 2.90 11.84
C ASP A 446 -18.82 3.26 11.97
N ALA A 447 -18.10 2.52 12.81
CA ALA A 447 -16.66 2.76 13.07
C ALA A 447 -15.76 2.60 11.83
N ASN A 448 -16.30 2.03 10.75
CA ASN A 448 -15.61 1.74 9.50
C ASN A 448 -15.88 2.80 8.41
N ASP A 449 -16.77 3.77 8.61
CA ASP A 449 -17.04 4.75 7.57
C ASP A 449 -15.83 5.70 7.40
N VAL A 450 -15.44 6.02 6.15
CA VAL A 450 -14.71 7.28 5.88
C VAL A 450 -15.73 8.37 5.97
N LEU A 451 -16.17 8.61 7.20
CA LEU A 451 -17.04 9.70 7.61
C LEU A 451 -17.90 10.28 6.50
N PHE A 452 -18.84 9.44 6.11
CA PHE A 452 -19.71 9.65 4.99
C PHE A 452 -21.03 10.31 5.44
N ILE A 453 -21.58 11.06 4.48
CA ILE A 453 -22.99 11.40 4.20
C ILE A 453 -23.59 12.67 4.82
N GLY A 454 -24.19 13.45 3.90
CA GLY A 454 -25.24 14.43 4.15
C GLY A 454 -26.60 13.86 4.57
N ASN A 455 -27.42 14.78 5.05
CA ASN A 455 -28.58 14.65 5.93
C ASN A 455 -29.61 13.50 5.71
N PRO A 456 -30.08 12.88 6.80
CA PRO A 456 -31.54 12.85 7.02
C PRO A 456 -31.94 13.19 8.48
N GLY A 457 -32.22 14.48 8.74
CA GLY A 457 -32.95 15.00 9.90
C GLY A 457 -32.21 15.88 10.91
N GLY A 458 -30.89 16.09 10.78
CA GLY A 458 -30.06 16.90 11.70
C GLY A 458 -29.78 18.32 11.19
N GLN A 459 -29.40 19.25 12.08
CA GLN A 459 -28.87 20.57 11.68
C GLN A 459 -27.36 20.47 11.46
N ASP A 460 -26.92 20.72 10.23
CA ASP A 460 -25.51 20.66 9.81
C ASP A 460 -24.81 22.02 10.02
N PHE A 461 -23.53 22.04 10.40
CA PHE A 461 -22.74 23.27 10.61
C PHE A 461 -21.48 23.30 9.72
N PRO A 462 -21.44 24.09 8.62
CA PRO A 462 -20.28 24.18 7.73
C PRO A 462 -19.09 24.94 8.33
N LEU A 463 -17.87 24.56 7.93
CA LEU A 463 -16.63 25.27 8.31
C LEU A 463 -16.60 26.74 7.84
N ASN A 464 -17.32 27.07 6.76
CA ASN A 464 -17.18 28.33 6.03
C ASN A 464 -18.32 29.34 6.25
N THR A 465 -18.96 29.39 7.42
CA THR A 465 -19.84 30.54 7.75
C THR A 465 -19.03 31.81 7.97
N ARG A 466 -18.57 32.41 6.87
CA ARG A 466 -18.02 33.76 6.84
C ARG A 466 -19.19 34.73 6.89
N GLU A 467 -19.20 35.56 7.93
CA GLU A 467 -19.92 36.83 8.00
C GLU A 467 -21.41 36.80 7.58
N ASN A 468 -22.34 36.72 8.54
CA ASN A 468 -23.51 37.62 8.61
C ASN A 468 -24.35 37.29 9.84
N GLY A 469 -24.48 38.27 10.74
CA GLY A 469 -25.26 38.15 11.96
C GLY A 469 -26.72 37.73 11.72
N GLY A 470 -27.15 36.72 12.48
CA GLY A 470 -28.54 36.27 12.52
C GLY A 470 -28.61 34.89 13.18
N ASP A 471 -29.12 34.87 14.41
CA ASP A 471 -29.38 33.72 15.29
C ASP A 471 -28.14 33.04 15.91
N VAL A 472 -27.84 33.46 17.13
CA VAL A 472 -26.98 32.75 18.08
C VAL A 472 -27.61 31.39 18.37
N PHE A 473 -27.14 30.34 17.70
CA PHE A 473 -27.46 28.97 18.07
C PHE A 473 -26.71 28.62 19.35
N ASN A 474 -27.46 28.28 20.40
CA ASN A 474 -26.92 27.78 21.66
C ASN A 474 -26.30 26.41 21.41
N PHE A 475 -24.99 26.30 21.66
CA PHE A 475 -24.31 25.03 21.88
C PHE A 475 -25.05 24.21 22.95
N PRO A 476 -25.24 22.89 22.78
CA PRO A 476 -25.60 22.04 23.90
C PRO A 476 -24.51 22.14 24.98
N ASP A 477 -24.93 22.23 26.24
CA ASP A 477 -24.08 22.35 27.43
C ASP A 477 -22.94 21.30 27.42
N LEU A 478 -21.68 21.76 27.44
CA LEU A 478 -20.43 20.97 27.27
C LEU A 478 -20.18 19.91 28.36
N ARG A 479 -21.10 19.73 29.31
CA ARG A 479 -21.04 18.65 30.32
C ARG A 479 -21.25 17.25 29.72
N TYR A 480 -21.58 17.14 28.44
CA TYR A 480 -21.84 15.89 27.72
C TYR A 480 -20.89 15.66 26.53
N TRP A 481 -19.73 16.30 26.51
CA TRP A 481 -18.75 16.13 25.43
C TRP A 481 -17.89 14.88 25.68
N SER A 482 -17.97 13.92 24.75
CA SER A 482 -17.08 12.77 24.68
C SER A 482 -16.78 12.44 23.21
N ASP A 483 -15.58 11.93 22.91
CA ASP A 483 -15.22 11.34 21.59
C ASP A 483 -16.15 10.17 21.20
N GLU A 484 -17.04 9.74 22.10
CA GLU A 484 -18.03 8.70 21.87
C GLU A 484 -19.29 9.24 21.15
N ASP A 485 -19.56 10.55 21.19
CA ASP A 485 -20.86 11.12 20.79
C ASP A 485 -20.86 11.92 19.46
N TYR A 486 -19.72 12.45 19.00
CA TYR A 486 -19.63 13.31 17.79
C TYR A 486 -18.43 12.97 16.88
N THR A 487 -18.54 13.21 15.57
CA THR A 487 -17.49 12.93 14.56
C THR A 487 -17.56 13.90 13.35
N TRP A 488 -16.47 14.03 12.57
CA TRP A 488 -16.36 14.94 11.42
C TRP A 488 -16.81 14.30 10.12
N ALA A 489 -17.81 14.82 9.42
CA ALA A 489 -18.27 14.25 8.17
C ALA A 489 -18.10 15.21 6.98
N PHE A 490 -17.92 14.61 5.81
CA PHE A 490 -18.18 15.28 4.55
C PHE A 490 -19.65 15.71 4.47
N HIS A 491 -19.92 16.93 4.02
CA HIS A 491 -21.27 17.41 3.82
C HIS A 491 -21.39 18.31 2.58
N PHE A 492 -22.62 18.42 2.08
CA PHE A 492 -22.97 19.39 1.05
C PHE A 492 -23.55 20.66 1.69
N GLY A 493 -23.00 21.83 1.37
CA GLY A 493 -23.47 23.11 1.89
C GLY A 493 -24.77 23.59 1.22
N ASN A 494 -25.64 24.27 1.98
CA ASN A 494 -26.79 24.99 1.44
C ASN A 494 -26.30 26.30 0.79
N PRO A 495 -26.64 26.63 -0.47
CA PRO A 495 -26.12 27.79 -1.20
C PRO A 495 -26.69 29.13 -0.68
N GLY A 496 -26.35 29.51 0.56
CA GLY A 496 -26.48 30.86 1.11
C GLY A 496 -27.90 31.37 1.43
N ARG A 497 -28.08 31.95 2.63
CA ARG A 497 -29.22 32.85 2.90
C ARG A 497 -28.92 34.26 2.36
N PRO A 498 -29.92 34.99 1.83
CA PRO A 498 -29.73 36.34 1.27
C PRO A 498 -29.27 37.35 2.33
N ARG A 499 -28.43 38.32 1.91
CA ARG A 499 -28.09 39.50 2.73
C ARG A 499 -29.35 40.32 3.01
N ARG A 500 -29.46 40.88 4.22
CA ARG A 500 -30.61 41.69 4.66
C ARG A 500 -30.84 42.86 3.69
N GLY A 501 -31.92 42.81 2.92
CA GLY A 501 -32.30 43.85 1.94
C GLY A 501 -32.02 43.51 0.48
N GLN A 502 -31.41 42.37 0.17
CA GLN A 502 -31.45 41.78 -1.17
C GLN A 502 -32.64 40.83 -1.30
N PRO A 503 -33.27 40.72 -2.48
CA PRO A 503 -34.23 39.65 -2.71
C PRO A 503 -33.57 38.31 -2.37
N PRO A 504 -34.35 37.27 -1.98
CA PRO A 504 -33.81 35.91 -1.96
C PRO A 504 -33.05 35.67 -3.27
N PRO A 505 -31.91 34.95 -3.26
CA PRO A 505 -31.40 34.45 -4.53
C PRO A 505 -32.61 33.86 -5.27
N SER A 506 -32.75 34.17 -6.55
CA SER A 506 -33.76 33.52 -7.37
C SER A 506 -33.68 32.01 -7.13
N GLU A 507 -34.78 31.29 -7.34
CA GLU A 507 -34.87 29.84 -7.11
C GLU A 507 -33.68 29.04 -7.73
N ASP A 508 -32.92 29.68 -8.62
CA ASP A 508 -31.59 29.40 -9.19
C ASP A 508 -30.41 29.19 -8.17
N GLY A 509 -30.65 28.52 -7.04
CA GLY A 509 -29.57 27.92 -6.24
C GLY A 509 -29.04 26.67 -6.96
N HIS A 510 -27.72 26.54 -7.14
CA HIS A 510 -27.11 25.57 -8.05
C HIS A 510 -27.56 25.66 -9.53
N ASP A 511 -27.80 26.86 -10.06
CA ASP A 511 -27.95 27.01 -11.52
C ASP A 511 -26.58 27.17 -12.19
N TRP A 512 -26.00 26.04 -12.62
CA TRP A 512 -25.15 26.01 -13.79
C TRP A 512 -25.71 25.02 -14.80
N ALA A 513 -26.54 25.56 -15.69
CA ALA A 513 -26.81 24.98 -17.00
C ALA A 513 -25.53 24.39 -17.62
N ARG A 514 -25.55 23.07 -17.86
CA ARG A 514 -24.50 22.25 -18.49
C ARG A 514 -23.14 22.26 -17.78
N LYS A 515 -22.80 21.12 -17.18
CA LYS A 515 -21.43 20.75 -16.85
C LYS A 515 -20.98 19.75 -17.92
N ASP A 516 -20.27 20.28 -18.91
CA ASP A 516 -19.76 19.49 -20.03
C ASP A 516 -18.29 19.19 -19.76
N LEU A 517 -17.99 17.95 -19.33
CA LEU A 517 -16.62 17.46 -19.35
C LEU A 517 -16.29 17.03 -20.79
N PHE A 518 -15.24 17.59 -21.35
CA PHE A 518 -14.77 17.34 -22.71
C PHE A 518 -13.57 16.37 -22.66
N LEU A 519 -13.72 15.28 -21.89
CA LEU A 519 -12.69 14.25 -21.75
C LEU A 519 -12.73 13.29 -22.95
N PRO A 520 -11.64 13.18 -23.73
CA PRO A 520 -11.59 12.30 -24.89
C PRO A 520 -11.55 10.83 -24.45
N LEU A 521 -12.44 10.00 -25.03
CA LEU A 521 -12.47 8.54 -24.80
C LEU A 521 -11.15 7.85 -25.21
N TYR A 522 -10.49 8.40 -26.22
CA TYR A 522 -9.16 8.02 -26.71
C TYR A 522 -8.46 9.30 -27.16
N GLY A 523 -7.18 9.45 -26.76
CA GLY A 523 -6.22 10.47 -27.21
C GLY A 523 -6.84 11.67 -27.94
N GLY A 524 -7.05 12.78 -27.21
CA GLY A 524 -7.78 13.96 -27.70
C GLY A 524 -7.17 14.68 -28.91
N VAL A 525 -7.77 15.79 -29.32
CA VAL A 525 -7.79 17.09 -28.58
C VAL A 525 -9.02 18.02 -28.84
N ASP A 526 -8.78 19.28 -29.28
CA ASP A 526 -9.53 20.56 -29.40
C ASP A 526 -10.15 21.19 -28.15
N SER A 527 -10.17 22.53 -28.03
CA SER A 527 -10.54 23.57 -29.00
C SER A 527 -9.41 24.32 -29.76
N LEU A 528 -8.48 23.62 -30.42
CA LEU A 528 -8.32 23.70 -31.89
C LEU A 528 -7.06 22.99 -32.38
N GLY A 529 -7.13 21.67 -32.39
CA GLY A 529 -6.20 20.91 -33.19
C GLY A 529 -6.54 19.46 -33.36
N ASN A 530 -7.79 19.22 -33.70
CA ASN A 530 -8.39 17.94 -33.47
C ASN A 530 -8.38 16.95 -34.62
N PRO A 531 -8.44 15.64 -34.32
CA PRO A 531 -9.62 14.89 -34.77
C PRO A 531 -10.49 14.38 -33.59
N VAL A 532 -11.34 15.23 -33.04
CA VAL A 532 -12.83 15.33 -33.10
C VAL A 532 -13.70 14.16 -32.62
N SER A 533 -14.77 14.60 -31.96
CA SER A 533 -15.96 13.96 -31.41
C SER A 533 -16.52 12.68 -32.10
N PRO A 534 -17.25 11.80 -31.37
CA PRO A 534 -18.01 12.10 -30.16
C PRO A 534 -17.16 11.91 -28.92
N LEU A 535 -16.75 13.04 -28.34
CA LEU A 535 -16.97 13.20 -26.93
C LEU A 535 -18.43 12.78 -26.77
N LEU A 536 -18.69 11.71 -26.03
CA LEU A 536 -19.74 11.89 -25.06
C LEU A 536 -19.30 13.17 -24.34
N SER A 537 -19.83 14.33 -24.74
CA SER A 537 -19.99 15.39 -23.77
C SER A 537 -20.72 14.64 -22.68
N VAL A 538 -20.02 14.35 -21.59
CA VAL A 538 -20.66 13.87 -20.41
C VAL A 538 -21.38 15.10 -19.94
N GLN A 539 -22.57 15.26 -20.53
CA GLN A 539 -23.58 16.19 -20.11
C GLN A 539 -23.96 15.58 -18.78
N ILE A 540 -23.25 15.98 -17.73
CA ILE A 540 -23.72 15.69 -16.38
C ILE A 540 -25.10 16.33 -16.37
N PRO A 541 -26.19 15.54 -16.32
CA PRO A 541 -27.52 16.06 -16.57
C PRO A 541 -27.75 17.20 -15.59
N ALA A 542 -28.05 18.38 -16.12
CA ALA A 542 -28.24 19.54 -15.29
C ALA A 542 -29.39 19.23 -14.32
N ASN A 543 -29.11 19.31 -13.02
CA ASN A 543 -30.13 19.09 -12.01
C ASN A 543 -30.83 20.41 -11.70
N ASP A 544 -31.61 20.87 -12.66
CA ASP A 544 -32.28 22.19 -12.66
C ASP A 544 -33.35 22.32 -11.55
N THR A 545 -33.58 21.27 -10.75
CA THR A 545 -34.71 21.17 -9.83
C THR A 545 -34.39 20.62 -8.44
N ASP A 546 -33.22 20.00 -8.23
CA ASP A 546 -32.92 19.28 -6.99
C ASP A 546 -31.52 19.65 -6.45
N GLN A 547 -31.51 20.55 -5.46
CA GLN A 547 -30.32 21.03 -4.75
C GLN A 547 -29.91 20.10 -3.59
N THR A 548 -30.16 18.80 -3.71
CA THR A 548 -29.86 17.83 -2.63
C THR A 548 -28.45 17.28 -2.71
N ALA A 549 -27.95 16.78 -1.56
CA ALA A 549 -26.71 16.00 -1.50
C ALA A 549 -26.72 14.78 -2.43
N ALA A 550 -27.89 14.17 -2.66
CA ALA A 550 -28.05 13.03 -3.55
C ALA A 550 -27.85 13.41 -5.02
N ALA A 551 -28.34 14.57 -5.43
CA ALA A 551 -28.12 15.13 -6.76
C ALA A 551 -26.63 15.35 -7.03
N ALA A 552 -25.94 16.05 -6.13
CA ALA A 552 -24.52 16.35 -6.28
C ALA A 552 -23.64 15.09 -6.22
N MET A 553 -24.02 14.08 -5.42
CA MET A 553 -23.35 12.78 -5.44
C MET A 553 -23.54 12.07 -6.78
N SER A 554 -24.75 12.08 -7.34
CA SER A 554 -25.01 11.50 -8.65
C SER A 554 -24.20 12.19 -9.75
N GLU A 555 -23.97 13.50 -9.67
CA GLU A 555 -23.09 14.20 -10.60
C GLU A 555 -21.64 13.70 -10.50
N PHE A 556 -21.12 13.54 -9.28
CA PHE A 556 -19.77 13.01 -9.07
C PHE A 556 -19.64 11.55 -9.50
N ASP A 557 -20.62 10.70 -9.21
CA ASP A 557 -20.61 9.30 -9.64
C ASP A 557 -20.55 9.19 -11.17
N ASN A 558 -21.23 10.10 -11.91
CA ASN A 558 -21.11 10.18 -13.37
C ASN A 558 -19.70 10.59 -13.82
N VAL A 559 -19.06 11.55 -13.13
CA VAL A 559 -17.66 11.92 -13.41
C VAL A 559 -16.74 10.74 -13.17
N LEU A 560 -16.91 10.07 -12.03
CA LEU A 560 -16.12 8.94 -11.59
C LEU A 560 -16.19 7.78 -12.59
N GLU A 561 -17.40 7.36 -12.96
CA GLU A 561 -17.63 6.28 -13.93
C GLU A 561 -16.93 6.57 -15.26
N VAL A 562 -17.04 7.81 -15.75
CA VAL A 562 -16.39 8.24 -16.98
C VAL A 562 -14.89 8.24 -16.83
N THR A 563 -14.34 8.90 -15.81
CA THR A 563 -12.89 9.01 -15.59
C THR A 563 -12.24 7.64 -15.48
N VAL A 564 -12.81 6.71 -14.70
CA VAL A 564 -12.27 5.35 -14.50
C VAL A 564 -12.34 4.52 -15.77
N SER A 565 -13.32 4.77 -16.63
CA SER A 565 -13.44 4.10 -17.94
C SER A 565 -12.40 4.57 -18.97
N LEU A 566 -11.73 5.71 -18.73
CA LEU A 566 -10.75 6.25 -19.65
C LEU A 566 -9.51 5.37 -19.72
N ARG A 567 -9.07 5.11 -20.96
CA ARG A 567 -7.83 4.39 -21.23
C ARG A 567 -6.61 5.08 -20.60
N ASP A 568 -6.59 6.41 -20.57
CA ASP A 568 -5.49 7.16 -19.95
C ASP A 568 -5.44 6.98 -18.44
N CYS A 569 -6.59 6.89 -17.76
CA CYS A 569 -6.65 6.55 -16.34
C CYS A 569 -6.07 5.14 -16.11
N ALA A 570 -6.54 4.15 -16.89
CA ALA A 570 -6.05 2.79 -16.82
C ALA A 570 -4.53 2.71 -17.06
N LYS A 571 -4.02 3.47 -18.05
CA LYS A 571 -2.59 3.55 -18.36
C LYS A 571 -1.81 4.16 -17.22
N PHE A 572 -2.25 5.29 -16.67
CA PHE A 572 -1.56 5.99 -15.58
C PHE A 572 -1.45 5.10 -14.34
N ILE A 573 -2.57 4.51 -13.89
CA ILE A 573 -2.57 3.67 -12.69
C ILE A 573 -1.81 2.36 -12.91
N SER A 574 -1.96 1.71 -14.08
CA SER A 574 -1.19 0.50 -14.39
C SER A 574 0.32 0.80 -14.46
N THR A 575 0.72 1.95 -15.00
CA THR A 575 2.11 2.42 -15.02
C THR A 575 2.66 2.54 -13.60
N LYS A 576 1.91 3.19 -12.69
CA LYS A 576 2.32 3.35 -11.28
C LYS A 576 2.44 2.01 -10.55
N LEU A 577 1.51 1.07 -10.78
CA LEU A 577 1.59 -0.28 -10.19
C LEU A 577 2.78 -1.10 -10.73
N ILE A 578 3.09 -0.97 -12.02
CA ILE A 578 4.29 -1.56 -12.63
C ILE A 578 5.56 -0.93 -12.06
N GLN A 579 5.58 0.39 -11.88
CA GLN A 579 6.68 1.08 -11.22
C GLN A 579 6.87 0.60 -9.79
N LEU A 580 5.78 0.45 -9.02
CA LEU A 580 5.80 -0.08 -7.66
C LEU A 580 6.45 -1.48 -7.60
N LEU A 581 6.03 -2.40 -8.48
CA LEU A 581 6.33 -3.83 -8.33
C LEU A 581 7.46 -4.35 -9.23
N VAL A 582 7.68 -3.78 -10.42
CA VAL A 582 8.49 -4.38 -11.50
C VAL A 582 9.77 -3.59 -11.77
N THR A 583 9.67 -2.31 -12.16
CA THR A 583 10.84 -1.54 -12.61
C THR A 583 10.59 -0.04 -12.54
N ASP A 584 11.62 0.73 -12.16
CA ASP A 584 11.56 2.20 -12.21
C ASP A 584 11.51 2.70 -13.66
N ASP A 585 12.08 1.94 -14.59
CA ASP A 585 12.12 2.25 -16.03
C ASP A 585 11.25 1.25 -16.82
N ILE A 586 10.03 1.69 -17.15
CA ILE A 586 9.06 0.91 -17.94
C ILE A 586 9.53 0.74 -19.39
N THR A 587 10.39 1.62 -19.90
CA THR A 587 10.87 1.53 -21.29
C THR A 587 11.75 0.31 -21.53
N ALA A 588 12.29 -0.29 -20.46
CA ALA A 588 13.10 -1.50 -20.50
C ALA A 588 12.28 -2.81 -20.65
N LEU A 589 10.95 -2.75 -20.55
CA LEU A 589 10.04 -3.89 -20.71
C LEU A 589 9.90 -4.31 -22.18
N SER A 590 9.45 -5.54 -22.42
CA SER A 590 9.22 -6.11 -23.75
C SER A 590 8.16 -5.33 -24.52
N LYS A 591 8.36 -5.25 -25.84
CA LYS A 591 7.41 -4.70 -26.81
C LYS A 591 7.33 -5.69 -27.96
N THR A 592 6.31 -6.54 -27.94
CA THR A 592 6.03 -7.55 -28.97
C THR A 592 4.65 -7.37 -29.59
N TYR A 593 3.73 -6.65 -28.93
CA TYR A 593 2.45 -6.31 -29.52
C TYR A 593 2.59 -5.25 -30.62
N SER A 594 1.83 -5.46 -31.69
CA SER A 594 1.57 -4.43 -32.71
C SER A 594 0.64 -3.35 -32.15
N MET A 595 0.59 -2.20 -32.83
CA MET A 595 -0.32 -1.10 -32.48
C MET A 595 -1.78 -1.60 -32.36
N PRO A 596 -2.54 -1.19 -31.32
CA PRO A 596 -3.96 -1.49 -31.20
C PRO A 596 -4.76 -1.17 -32.47
N GLU A 597 -5.78 -1.97 -32.81
CA GLU A 597 -6.52 -1.91 -34.10
C GLU A 597 -7.16 -0.55 -34.35
N ASP A 598 -7.68 0.10 -33.31
CA ASP A 598 -8.23 1.45 -33.33
C ASP A 598 -7.19 2.54 -33.64
N LEU A 599 -5.97 2.41 -33.10
CA LEU A 599 -4.86 3.31 -33.39
C LEU A 599 -4.28 3.04 -34.79
N GLN A 600 -4.27 1.77 -35.22
CA GLN A 600 -3.90 1.37 -36.57
C GLN A 600 -4.86 2.00 -37.59
N ASP A 601 -6.17 1.99 -37.34
CA ASP A 601 -7.17 2.62 -38.20
C ASP A 601 -6.96 4.14 -38.34
N ILE A 602 -6.53 4.82 -37.26
CA ILE A 602 -6.17 6.25 -37.30
C ILE A 602 -4.93 6.46 -38.16
N PHE A 603 -3.89 5.64 -38.00
CA PHE A 603 -2.69 5.73 -38.83
C PHE A 603 -3.01 5.49 -40.31
N ASP A 604 -3.84 4.49 -40.60
CA ASP A 604 -4.29 4.16 -41.94
C ASP A 604 -5.18 5.24 -42.56
N SER A 605 -5.71 6.16 -41.74
CA SER A 605 -6.51 7.32 -42.18
C SER A 605 -5.67 8.54 -42.59
N VAL A 606 -4.38 8.57 -42.25
CA VAL A 606 -3.45 9.64 -42.66
C VAL A 606 -3.16 9.50 -44.16
N ASP A 607 -3.06 10.61 -44.88
CA ASP A 607 -2.81 10.63 -46.33
C ASP A 607 -1.41 10.09 -46.64
N LEU A 608 -1.30 8.78 -46.84
CA LEU A 608 -0.09 8.12 -47.31
C LEU A 608 0.17 8.56 -48.77
N ASP A 609 1.43 8.68 -49.15
CA ASP A 609 1.77 8.97 -50.54
C ASP A 609 1.25 7.85 -51.49
N GLY A 610 1.36 8.07 -52.80
CA GLY A 610 0.88 7.10 -53.80
C GLY A 610 1.54 5.71 -53.77
N ASN A 611 2.50 5.47 -52.88
CA ASN A 611 3.14 4.19 -52.65
C ASN A 611 2.93 3.63 -51.22
N GLY A 612 2.13 4.31 -50.38
CA GLY A 612 1.77 3.85 -49.03
C GLY A 612 2.77 4.25 -47.94
N ARG A 613 3.53 5.34 -48.11
CA ARG A 613 4.56 5.82 -47.18
C ARG A 613 4.27 7.24 -46.69
N LEU A 614 4.79 7.60 -45.51
CA LEU A 614 4.71 8.95 -44.94
C LEU A 614 6.08 9.61 -44.86
N ASP A 615 6.19 10.91 -45.07
CA ASP A 615 7.41 11.66 -44.78
C ASP A 615 7.56 11.83 -43.25
N ALA A 616 8.73 11.53 -42.69
CA ALA A 616 9.03 11.78 -41.28
C ALA A 616 8.81 13.26 -40.87
N GLY A 617 8.94 14.21 -41.81
CA GLY A 617 8.61 15.62 -41.62
C GLY A 617 7.12 15.90 -41.43
N GLU A 618 6.24 15.22 -42.17
CA GLU A 618 4.78 15.39 -42.08
C GLU A 618 4.21 14.96 -40.72
N TRP A 619 4.96 14.12 -40.01
CA TRP A 619 4.60 13.62 -38.68
C TRP A 619 5.28 14.34 -37.52
N SER A 620 6.39 15.04 -37.80
CA SER A 620 7.21 15.75 -36.80
C SER A 620 7.09 17.27 -36.86
N GLU A 621 6.45 17.83 -37.89
CA GLU A 621 6.05 19.23 -37.85
C GLU A 621 5.12 19.43 -36.63
N PRO A 622 5.32 20.49 -35.83
CA PRO A 622 4.22 20.97 -35.00
C PRO A 622 3.14 21.33 -36.01
N THR A 623 2.18 20.44 -36.24
CA THR A 623 1.01 20.76 -37.04
C THR A 623 0.53 22.09 -36.45
N PRO A 624 0.58 23.20 -37.23
CA PRO A 624 0.39 24.55 -36.70
C PRO A 624 -0.96 24.72 -35.98
N ASP A 625 -1.83 23.74 -36.16
CA ASP A 625 -3.14 23.54 -35.59
C ASP A 625 -3.13 22.40 -34.54
N LEU A 626 -2.23 22.34 -33.55
CA LEU A 626 -2.36 21.50 -32.32
C LEU A 626 -2.31 22.36 -31.05
N PRO A 627 -3.26 22.28 -30.10
CA PRO A 627 -3.44 23.29 -29.04
C PRO A 627 -2.40 23.24 -27.92
N ASN A 628 -1.72 22.10 -27.76
CA ASN A 628 -0.64 21.89 -26.79
C ASN A 628 0.74 21.75 -27.48
N GLY A 629 0.80 21.90 -28.81
CA GLY A 629 2.02 21.78 -29.61
C GLY A 629 2.74 20.44 -29.48
N ARG A 630 2.09 19.41 -28.93
CA ARG A 630 2.66 18.07 -28.73
C ARG A 630 1.86 17.05 -29.56
N PRO A 631 2.50 16.33 -30.49
CA PRO A 631 1.86 15.19 -31.15
C PRO A 631 1.52 14.10 -30.12
N PRO A 632 0.58 13.18 -30.42
CA PRO A 632 0.32 12.01 -29.57
C PRO A 632 1.65 11.27 -29.28
N THR A 633 1.88 10.88 -28.03
CA THR A 633 3.13 10.20 -27.57
C THR A 633 3.28 8.76 -28.07
N ILE A 634 2.58 8.39 -29.14
CA ILE A 634 2.88 7.17 -29.87
C ILE A 634 4.16 7.46 -30.68
N LEU A 635 4.74 6.47 -31.36
CA LEU A 635 5.76 6.61 -32.40
C LEU A 635 7.20 6.47 -31.90
N THR A 636 7.74 5.26 -32.02
CA THR A 636 9.01 5.14 -32.74
C THR A 636 8.69 5.07 -34.23
N THR A 637 9.22 6.02 -35.01
CA THR A 637 9.13 5.97 -36.46
C THR A 637 10.14 4.95 -36.98
N LEU A 638 9.65 3.93 -37.68
CA LEU A 638 10.51 2.94 -38.34
C LEU A 638 10.72 3.33 -39.80
N ASP A 639 11.89 3.90 -40.05
CA ASP A 639 12.44 4.04 -41.39
C ASP A 639 13.17 2.74 -41.77
N ALA A 640 12.40 1.75 -42.21
CA ALA A 640 12.90 0.41 -42.55
C ALA A 640 13.95 0.44 -43.68
N ASP A 641 13.89 1.43 -44.55
CA ASP A 641 14.75 1.54 -45.74
C ASP A 641 15.84 2.63 -45.60
N ALA A 642 15.90 3.33 -44.47
CA ALA A 642 16.78 4.47 -44.18
C ALA A 642 16.69 5.60 -45.22
N ASP A 643 15.53 5.78 -45.84
CA ASP A 643 15.27 6.74 -46.92
C ASP A 643 14.54 8.02 -46.46
N GLY A 644 14.29 8.13 -45.16
CA GLY A 644 13.56 9.24 -44.53
C GLY A 644 12.04 9.08 -44.58
N LEU A 645 11.53 7.98 -45.15
CA LEU A 645 10.10 7.69 -45.25
C LEU A 645 9.70 6.60 -44.25
N VAL A 646 8.63 6.87 -43.50
CA VAL A 646 8.10 5.96 -42.49
C VAL A 646 7.15 4.98 -43.16
N THR A 647 7.43 3.69 -42.98
CA THR A 647 6.61 2.58 -43.51
C THR A 647 5.79 1.88 -42.44
N SER A 648 6.16 2.08 -41.17
CA SER A 648 5.46 1.52 -40.01
C SER A 648 5.75 2.34 -38.74
N LEU A 649 4.83 2.22 -37.78
CA LEU A 649 4.94 2.80 -36.45
C LEU A 649 4.93 1.69 -35.42
N GLU A 650 5.73 1.87 -34.37
CA GLU A 650 5.64 1.05 -33.19
C GLU A 650 4.93 1.80 -32.06
N TYR A 651 4.08 1.06 -31.35
CA TYR A 651 3.48 1.50 -30.10
C TYR A 651 4.56 1.51 -29.02
N GLN A 652 4.65 2.59 -28.23
CA GLN A 652 5.79 2.78 -27.32
C GLN A 652 5.66 1.97 -26.02
N GLU A 653 4.44 1.58 -25.67
CA GLU A 653 4.10 0.92 -24.41
C GLU A 653 4.46 -0.56 -24.44
N SER A 654 4.72 -1.11 -23.25
CA SER A 654 5.12 -2.51 -23.10
C SER A 654 3.95 -3.47 -23.11
N ASP A 655 4.25 -4.74 -23.39
CA ASP A 655 3.26 -5.81 -23.44
C ASP A 655 2.54 -5.98 -22.11
N MET A 656 3.29 -6.03 -21.01
CA MET A 656 2.74 -6.02 -19.65
C MET A 656 1.79 -4.85 -19.39
N LEU A 657 2.12 -3.62 -19.85
CA LEU A 657 1.28 -2.46 -19.63
C LEU A 657 -0.04 -2.57 -20.42
N LEU A 658 0.02 -3.09 -21.65
CA LEU A 658 -1.17 -3.37 -22.44
C LEU A 658 -2.06 -4.43 -21.79
N ASP A 659 -1.48 -5.52 -21.28
CA ASP A 659 -2.23 -6.56 -20.57
C ASP A 659 -2.87 -6.03 -19.28
N ALA A 660 -2.19 -5.15 -18.55
CA ALA A 660 -2.73 -4.46 -17.37
C ALA A 660 -3.90 -3.52 -17.72
N ILE A 661 -3.78 -2.73 -18.79
CA ILE A 661 -4.86 -1.88 -19.29
C ILE A 661 -6.06 -2.73 -19.74
N ALA A 662 -5.83 -3.84 -20.43
CA ALA A 662 -6.88 -4.75 -20.86
C ALA A 662 -7.61 -5.39 -19.66
N ALA A 663 -6.87 -5.78 -18.62
CA ALA A 663 -7.45 -6.29 -17.37
C ALA A 663 -8.29 -5.23 -16.65
N TRP A 664 -7.83 -3.97 -16.64
CA TRP A 664 -8.58 -2.84 -16.10
C TRP A 664 -9.90 -2.64 -16.85
N GLN A 665 -9.85 -2.54 -18.18
CA GLN A 665 -11.03 -2.30 -19.03
C GLN A 665 -12.05 -3.44 -18.92
N THR A 666 -11.58 -4.69 -18.90
CA THR A 666 -12.46 -5.87 -18.79
C THR A 666 -13.15 -5.95 -17.44
N SER A 667 -12.48 -5.51 -16.38
CA SER A 667 -13.01 -5.57 -15.01
C SER A 667 -13.75 -4.32 -14.57
N GLY A 668 -13.68 -3.22 -15.33
CA GLY A 668 -14.26 -1.93 -14.93
C GLY A 668 -13.48 -1.24 -13.80
N GLY A 669 -12.15 -1.33 -13.81
CA GLY A 669 -11.28 -0.64 -12.85
C GLY A 669 -10.97 -1.41 -11.57
N GLU A 670 -11.17 -2.73 -11.54
CA GLU A 670 -10.77 -3.55 -10.39
C GLU A 670 -9.23 -3.68 -10.32
N ILE A 671 -8.66 -3.34 -9.17
CA ILE A 671 -7.20 -3.40 -8.95
C ILE A 671 -6.70 -4.84 -8.90
N ARG A 672 -7.47 -5.77 -8.31
CA ARG A 672 -7.04 -7.17 -8.16
C ARG A 672 -6.78 -7.89 -9.50
N PRO A 673 -7.65 -7.84 -10.52
CA PRO A 673 -7.36 -8.36 -11.86
C PRO A 673 -6.12 -7.74 -12.52
N VAL A 674 -5.90 -6.43 -12.34
CA VAL A 674 -4.74 -5.71 -12.89
C VAL A 674 -3.45 -6.17 -12.22
N LEU A 675 -3.45 -6.31 -10.89
CA LEU A 675 -2.32 -6.90 -10.18
C LEU A 675 -2.07 -8.34 -10.61
N ARG A 676 -3.14 -9.12 -10.87
CA ARG A 676 -2.99 -10.49 -11.35
C ARG A 676 -2.30 -10.54 -12.72
N SER A 677 -2.63 -9.64 -13.65
CA SER A 677 -1.95 -9.63 -14.95
C SER A 677 -0.47 -9.26 -14.82
N ILE A 678 -0.13 -8.33 -13.91
CA ILE A 678 1.26 -7.94 -13.63
C ILE A 678 2.03 -9.08 -12.95
N LEU A 679 1.51 -9.63 -11.85
CA LEU A 679 2.23 -10.58 -10.99
C LEU A 679 2.44 -11.96 -11.62
N PHE A 680 1.62 -12.32 -12.61
CA PHE A 680 1.75 -13.56 -13.37
C PHE A 680 2.37 -13.38 -14.75
N SER A 681 2.83 -12.17 -15.09
CA SER A 681 3.50 -11.90 -16.35
C SER A 681 4.92 -12.49 -16.38
N ASP A 682 5.41 -12.78 -17.59
CA ASP A 682 6.78 -13.26 -17.79
C ASP A 682 7.82 -12.22 -17.38
N GLU A 683 7.57 -10.93 -17.59
CA GLU A 683 8.50 -9.86 -17.20
C GLU A 683 8.62 -9.71 -15.70
N PHE A 684 7.52 -9.82 -14.94
CA PHE A 684 7.58 -9.77 -13.47
C PHE A 684 8.36 -10.97 -12.90
N LEU A 685 8.10 -12.16 -13.43
CA LEU A 685 8.79 -13.40 -13.04
C LEU A 685 10.20 -13.53 -13.66
N SER A 686 10.62 -12.58 -14.48
CA SER A 686 11.93 -12.61 -15.13
C SER A 686 13.05 -12.14 -14.20
N LEU A 687 14.14 -12.91 -14.16
CA LEU A 687 15.38 -12.50 -13.50
C LEU A 687 16.10 -11.34 -14.22
N LYS A 688 15.60 -10.88 -15.39
CA LYS A 688 16.12 -9.68 -16.07
C LYS A 688 16.02 -8.44 -15.19
N PHE A 689 14.97 -8.34 -14.36
CA PHE A 689 14.73 -7.22 -13.45
C PHE A 689 15.13 -7.53 -12.00
N TYR A 690 15.97 -8.56 -11.81
CA TYR A 690 16.50 -8.90 -10.49
C TYR A 690 17.31 -7.74 -9.91
N ARG A 691 16.93 -7.26 -8.73
CA ARG A 691 17.55 -6.10 -8.05
C ARG A 691 17.52 -4.81 -8.90
N ALA A 692 16.50 -4.66 -9.75
CA ALA A 692 16.34 -3.46 -10.57
C ALA A 692 15.82 -2.26 -9.77
N LYS A 693 15.14 -2.48 -8.64
CA LYS A 693 14.63 -1.40 -7.79
C LYS A 693 15.51 -1.16 -6.58
N ILE A 694 15.50 0.07 -6.10
CA ILE A 694 16.18 0.47 -4.86
C ILE A 694 15.12 0.67 -3.81
N LYS A 695 15.36 0.11 -2.62
CA LYS A 695 14.46 0.28 -1.49
C LYS A 695 14.40 1.73 -1.09
N ASP A 696 13.22 2.27 -0.81
CA ASP A 696 13.08 3.55 -0.11
C ASP A 696 13.53 3.42 1.37
N PRO A 697 13.62 4.52 2.15
CA PRO A 697 13.99 4.45 3.56
C PRO A 697 13.08 3.57 4.43
N PHE A 698 11.76 3.60 4.19
CA PHE A 698 10.80 2.77 4.91
C PHE A 698 10.99 1.28 4.62
N GLU A 699 11.09 0.90 3.34
CA GLU A 699 11.38 -0.47 2.89
C GLU A 699 12.74 -0.96 3.43
N SER A 700 13.76 -0.11 3.48
CA SER A 700 15.06 -0.46 4.06
C SER A 700 14.97 -0.75 5.56
N VAL A 701 14.16 0.01 6.29
CA VAL A 701 13.93 -0.22 7.72
C VAL A 701 13.17 -1.53 7.93
N VAL A 702 12.02 -1.68 7.27
CA VAL A 702 11.14 -2.85 7.43
C VAL A 702 11.85 -4.13 6.99
N SER A 703 12.56 -4.12 5.86
CA SER A 703 13.31 -5.29 5.38
C SER A 703 14.38 -5.77 6.37
N THR A 704 15.02 -4.86 7.08
CA THR A 704 16.00 -5.20 8.12
C THR A 704 15.33 -5.85 9.33
N LEU A 705 14.17 -5.33 9.76
CA LEU A 705 13.41 -5.91 10.86
C LEU A 705 12.95 -7.33 10.53
N ARG A 706 12.41 -7.51 9.32
CA ARG A 706 11.93 -8.81 8.81
C ARG A 706 13.05 -9.84 8.67
N ALA A 707 14.18 -9.44 8.10
CA ALA A 707 15.30 -10.34 7.87
C ALA A 707 15.91 -10.88 9.17
N LEU A 708 15.81 -10.13 10.28
CA LEU A 708 16.41 -10.52 11.56
C LEU A 708 15.41 -10.98 12.61
N ASP A 709 14.11 -10.94 12.32
CA ASP A 709 13.04 -11.23 13.28
C ASP A 709 13.24 -10.42 14.58
N VAL A 710 13.28 -9.09 14.41
CA VAL A 710 13.64 -8.15 15.48
C VAL A 710 12.47 -7.96 16.42
N ASP A 711 12.64 -8.22 17.72
CA ASP A 711 11.69 -7.80 18.75
C ASP A 711 11.81 -6.28 18.97
N VAL A 712 10.68 -5.56 18.99
CA VAL A 712 10.65 -4.10 19.16
C VAL A 712 9.92 -3.67 20.43
N VAL A 713 10.37 -2.58 21.04
CA VAL A 713 9.61 -1.84 22.06
C VAL A 713 9.23 -0.44 21.55
N SER A 714 8.29 0.22 22.25
CA SER A 714 7.76 1.53 21.83
C SER A 714 8.84 2.59 21.60
N GLN A 715 9.93 2.55 22.39
CA GLN A 715 11.06 3.49 22.24
C GLN A 715 11.87 3.25 20.96
N ASP A 716 11.94 2.01 20.49
CA ASP A 716 12.63 1.66 19.26
C ASP A 716 11.88 2.23 18.07
N LEU A 717 10.55 2.12 18.07
CA LEU A 717 9.69 2.64 17.00
C LEU A 717 9.81 4.16 16.84
N VAL A 718 9.82 4.93 17.94
CA VAL A 718 10.11 6.39 17.87
C VAL A 718 11.47 6.63 17.20
N GLY A 719 12.47 5.83 17.55
CA GLY A 719 13.79 5.92 16.96
C GLY A 719 13.80 5.56 15.47
N MET A 720 13.01 4.56 15.06
CA MET A 720 12.89 4.13 13.67
C MET A 720 12.22 5.19 12.81
N VAL A 721 11.13 5.80 13.31
CA VAL A 721 10.44 6.89 12.61
C VAL A 721 11.41 8.05 12.35
N GLY A 722 12.13 8.50 13.38
CA GLY A 722 13.14 9.56 13.20
C GLY A 722 14.29 9.16 12.27
N ASP A 723 14.62 7.87 12.18
CA ASP A 723 15.66 7.37 11.26
C ASP A 723 15.19 7.40 9.79
N ILE A 724 13.89 7.16 9.54
CA ILE A 724 13.25 7.28 8.21
C ILE A 724 13.22 8.75 7.76
N GLU A 725 12.79 9.64 8.65
CA GLU A 725 12.76 11.09 8.40
C GLU A 725 14.15 11.67 8.13
N THR A 726 15.14 11.29 8.94
CA THR A 726 16.52 11.77 8.73
C THR A 726 17.11 11.24 7.43
N ALA A 727 16.61 10.10 6.93
CA ALA A 727 16.96 9.56 5.62
C ALA A 727 16.22 10.27 4.45
N GLY A 728 15.36 11.24 4.76
CA GLY A 728 14.69 12.12 3.81
C GLY A 728 13.25 11.76 3.49
N MET A 729 12.65 10.78 4.17
CA MET A 729 11.29 10.33 3.90
C MET A 729 10.33 10.84 4.99
N GLU A 730 9.38 11.70 4.62
CA GLU A 730 8.50 12.46 5.52
C GLU A 730 7.05 11.95 5.43
N GLN A 731 6.82 10.68 5.78
CA GLN A 731 5.50 10.04 5.72
C GLN A 731 4.41 10.90 6.41
N PHE A 732 3.29 11.18 5.73
CA PHE A 732 2.19 12.06 6.18
C PHE A 732 2.52 13.56 6.36
N GLU A 733 3.77 13.95 6.16
CA GLU A 733 4.25 15.33 6.37
C GLU A 733 4.93 15.93 5.13
N PHE A 734 5.04 15.15 4.05
CA PHE A 734 5.50 15.62 2.76
C PHE A 734 4.62 16.77 2.26
N SER A 735 5.20 17.89 1.82
CA SER A 735 4.39 19.10 1.56
C SER A 735 3.63 19.05 0.24
N ASP A 736 4.12 18.27 -0.73
CA ASP A 736 3.62 18.32 -2.10
C ASP A 736 2.52 17.26 -2.29
N PRO A 737 1.40 17.59 -2.96
CA PRO A 737 0.26 16.68 -3.14
C PRO A 737 0.57 15.47 -4.06
N THR A 738 1.79 15.39 -4.60
CA THR A 738 2.25 14.32 -5.48
C THR A 738 2.59 13.03 -4.74
N GLY A 739 2.69 13.10 -3.42
CA GLY A 739 3.32 12.05 -2.60
C GLY A 739 4.83 12.00 -2.81
N GLU A 740 5.47 11.16 -1.99
CA GLU A 740 6.89 10.86 -2.06
C GLU A 740 7.22 10.00 -3.30
N SER A 741 8.47 10.03 -3.74
CA SER A 741 8.86 9.32 -4.96
C SER A 741 8.88 7.80 -4.78
N GLU A 742 8.26 7.08 -5.72
CA GLU A 742 8.35 5.62 -5.85
C GLU A 742 9.60 5.16 -6.62
N LEU A 743 10.38 6.12 -7.16
CA LEU A 743 11.56 5.85 -7.96
C LEU A 743 12.80 5.71 -7.08
N GLY A 744 13.49 4.59 -7.21
CA GLY A 744 14.62 4.25 -6.35
C GLY A 744 15.79 5.25 -6.43
N PHE A 745 15.95 5.95 -7.55
CA PHE A 745 17.04 6.92 -7.75
C PHE A 745 16.92 8.15 -6.84
N ASP A 746 15.72 8.59 -6.50
CA ASP A 746 15.53 9.78 -5.64
C ASP A 746 16.01 9.51 -4.20
N TRP A 747 16.00 8.24 -3.81
CA TRP A 747 16.50 7.75 -2.53
C TRP A 747 18.02 7.46 -2.50
N LEU A 748 18.73 7.68 -3.61
CA LEU A 748 20.18 7.52 -3.71
C LEU A 748 20.93 8.84 -3.51
N HIS A 749 21.03 9.27 -2.26
CA HIS A 749 21.83 10.44 -1.90
C HIS A 749 22.67 10.18 -0.64
N THR A 750 23.76 10.95 -0.49
CA THR A 750 24.80 10.68 0.53
C THR A 750 24.27 10.63 1.96
N VAL A 751 23.29 11.48 2.30
CA VAL A 751 22.68 11.52 3.64
C VAL A 751 21.82 10.28 3.89
N GLY A 752 20.87 9.97 3.01
CA GLY A 752 20.04 8.77 3.09
C GLY A 752 20.86 7.48 3.17
N LEU A 753 21.93 7.36 2.37
CA LEU A 753 22.84 6.21 2.48
C LEU A 753 23.49 6.11 3.86
N LEU A 754 24.01 7.22 4.40
CA LEU A 754 24.60 7.24 5.74
C LEU A 754 23.60 6.85 6.83
N GLU A 755 22.36 7.35 6.76
CA GLU A 755 21.33 7.00 7.74
C GLU A 755 20.92 5.53 7.66
N ARG A 756 20.85 4.93 6.47
CA ARG A 756 20.66 3.48 6.30
C ARG A 756 21.79 2.68 6.97
N PHE A 757 23.04 3.08 6.76
CA PHE A 757 24.19 2.45 7.43
C PHE A 757 24.10 2.56 8.96
N LYS A 758 23.72 3.72 9.48
CA LYS A 758 23.53 3.92 10.93
C LYS A 758 22.41 3.03 11.45
N PHE A 759 21.27 3.00 10.77
CA PHE A 759 20.13 2.17 11.16
C PHE A 759 20.49 0.68 11.23
N VAL A 760 21.12 0.14 10.18
CA VAL A 760 21.60 -1.26 10.16
C VAL A 760 22.49 -1.56 11.36
N ASN A 761 23.43 -0.66 11.68
CA ASN A 761 24.29 -0.84 12.85
C ASN A 761 23.49 -0.80 14.15
N ARG A 762 22.50 0.10 14.29
CA ARG A 762 21.65 0.18 15.49
C ARG A 762 20.79 -1.07 15.70
N VAL A 763 20.43 -1.80 14.65
CA VAL A 763 19.70 -3.08 14.77
C VAL A 763 20.66 -4.27 14.96
N ALA A 764 21.61 -4.42 14.04
CA ALA A 764 22.45 -5.62 13.97
C ALA A 764 23.53 -5.63 15.05
N ASN A 765 24.19 -4.50 15.26
CA ASN A 765 25.39 -4.38 16.11
C ASN A 765 25.50 -2.99 16.79
N PRO A 766 24.55 -2.66 17.70
CA PRO A 766 24.49 -1.31 18.27
C PRO A 766 25.72 -1.00 19.13
N PRO A 767 26.28 0.23 19.04
CA PRO A 767 27.43 0.63 19.86
C PRO A 767 27.15 0.55 21.36
N THR A 768 25.92 0.89 21.76
CA THR A 768 25.42 0.74 23.13
C THR A 768 23.98 0.24 23.13
N PRO A 769 23.52 -0.43 24.20
CA PRO A 769 22.11 -0.86 24.30
C PRO A 769 21.09 0.28 24.20
N ARG A 770 21.50 1.53 24.43
CA ARG A 770 20.61 2.70 24.30
C ARG A 770 20.44 3.17 22.86
N ASP A 771 21.40 2.84 22.00
CA ASP A 771 21.36 3.18 20.57
C ASP A 771 20.61 2.12 19.75
N SER A 772 20.16 1.03 20.39
CA SER A 772 19.47 -0.07 19.73
C SER A 772 18.18 0.39 19.04
N ARG A 773 17.83 -0.31 17.97
CA ARG A 773 16.53 -0.21 17.29
C ARG A 773 15.88 -1.59 17.31
N GLY A 774 15.44 -2.01 18.49
CA GLY A 774 14.96 -3.37 18.75
C GLY A 774 16.07 -4.34 19.10
N SER A 775 15.71 -5.60 19.30
CA SER A 775 16.62 -6.69 19.67
C SER A 775 16.28 -7.96 18.90
N TRP A 776 17.31 -8.62 18.36
CA TRP A 776 17.20 -9.97 17.80
C TRP A 776 18.16 -10.90 18.53
N ASN A 777 17.90 -12.21 18.46
CA ASN A 777 18.63 -13.23 19.22
C ASN A 777 19.49 -14.16 18.32
N PRO A 778 20.78 -13.83 18.08
CA PRO A 778 21.70 -14.65 17.32
C PRO A 778 21.82 -16.09 17.84
N ARG A 779 21.67 -16.29 19.15
CA ARG A 779 21.82 -17.62 19.77
C ARG A 779 20.74 -18.58 19.34
N ASN A 780 19.51 -18.09 19.09
CA ASN A 780 18.43 -18.92 18.58
C ASN A 780 18.79 -19.47 17.19
N LEU A 781 19.29 -18.61 16.30
CA LEU A 781 19.74 -19.01 14.96
C LEU A 781 20.94 -19.95 15.00
N ILE A 782 21.95 -19.65 15.82
CA ILE A 782 23.13 -20.51 16.01
C ILE A 782 22.72 -21.93 16.43
N ASN A 783 21.80 -22.04 17.39
CA ASN A 783 21.36 -23.34 17.90
C ASN A 783 20.47 -24.09 16.91
N ARG A 784 19.54 -23.37 16.25
CA ARG A 784 18.59 -23.94 15.29
C ARG A 784 19.31 -24.46 14.04
N TRP A 785 20.21 -23.66 13.48
CA TRP A 785 20.86 -23.91 12.18
C TRP A 785 22.32 -24.37 12.29
N ARG A 786 22.84 -24.56 13.51
CA ARG A 786 24.23 -24.99 13.77
C ARG A 786 25.28 -24.09 13.12
N LEU A 787 25.05 -22.78 13.17
CA LEU A 787 25.94 -21.76 12.60
C LEU A 787 27.19 -21.60 13.49
N THR A 788 28.15 -22.52 13.35
CA THR A 788 29.28 -22.69 14.27
C THR A 788 30.57 -22.00 13.80
N ASN A 789 30.65 -21.58 12.55
CA ASN A 789 31.82 -20.95 11.93
C ASN A 789 31.41 -19.80 10.99
N ASP A 790 32.40 -19.07 10.48
CA ASP A 790 32.19 -17.95 9.55
C ASP A 790 31.55 -18.39 8.22
N ASP A 791 31.93 -19.54 7.67
CA ASP A 791 31.36 -20.09 6.45
C ASP A 791 29.85 -20.34 6.58
N SER A 792 29.43 -21.07 7.61
CA SER A 792 28.01 -21.38 7.89
C SER A 792 27.17 -20.12 8.09
N VAL A 793 27.67 -19.13 8.84
CA VAL A 793 26.97 -17.85 9.06
C VAL A 793 26.83 -17.06 7.76
N VAL A 794 27.91 -16.91 7.00
CA VAL A 794 27.89 -16.12 5.75
C VAL A 794 27.03 -16.81 4.70
N ASN A 795 27.06 -18.14 4.61
CA ASN A 795 26.22 -18.90 3.69
C ASN A 795 24.72 -18.79 4.06
N TYR A 796 24.38 -18.90 5.34
CA TYR A 796 23.00 -18.72 5.82
C TYR A 796 22.44 -17.36 5.40
N PHE A 797 23.13 -16.27 5.72
CA PHE A 797 22.66 -14.94 5.36
C PHE A 797 22.79 -14.63 3.86
N ASN A 798 23.67 -15.32 3.13
CA ASN A 798 23.70 -15.24 1.67
C ASN A 798 22.40 -15.74 1.05
N LEU A 799 21.86 -16.85 1.55
CA LEU A 799 20.59 -17.38 1.06
C LEU A 799 19.42 -16.49 1.48
N LEU A 800 19.37 -16.11 2.76
CA LEU A 800 18.29 -15.32 3.32
C LEU A 800 18.16 -13.94 2.66
N LEU A 801 19.29 -13.24 2.51
CA LEU A 801 19.30 -11.85 2.06
C LEU A 801 19.50 -11.71 0.54
N PHE A 802 20.18 -12.68 -0.09
CA PHE A 802 20.70 -12.52 -1.46
C PHE A 802 20.36 -13.68 -2.39
N GLY A 803 19.58 -14.67 -1.95
CA GLY A 803 19.24 -15.84 -2.76
C GLY A 803 20.43 -16.67 -3.19
N GLY A 804 21.54 -16.62 -2.44
CA GLY A 804 22.78 -17.33 -2.76
C GLY A 804 23.74 -16.58 -3.69
N ASP A 805 23.33 -15.44 -4.26
CA ASP A 805 24.06 -14.68 -5.28
C ASP A 805 25.00 -13.60 -4.71
N LEU A 806 25.48 -13.75 -3.47
CA LEU A 806 26.46 -12.82 -2.92
C LEU A 806 27.84 -13.04 -3.56
N LEU A 807 28.45 -11.99 -4.09
CA LEU A 807 29.79 -12.07 -4.69
C LEU A 807 30.85 -12.53 -3.68
N LEU A 808 31.80 -13.36 -4.13
CA LEU A 808 32.87 -13.92 -3.29
C LEU A 808 33.69 -12.87 -2.52
N PRO A 809 34.03 -11.68 -3.07
CA PRO A 809 34.69 -10.63 -2.28
C PRO A 809 33.87 -10.15 -1.08
N HIS A 810 32.54 -10.02 -1.23
CA HIS A 810 31.65 -9.65 -0.13
C HIS A 810 31.54 -10.76 0.91
N GLN A 811 31.48 -12.02 0.48
CA GLN A 811 31.54 -13.16 1.40
C GLN A 811 32.84 -13.13 2.22
N THR A 812 33.99 -12.91 1.56
CA THR A 812 35.31 -12.86 2.21
C THR A 812 35.39 -11.73 3.24
N LEU A 813 34.87 -10.55 2.91
CA LEU A 813 34.84 -9.41 3.83
C LEU A 813 33.86 -9.63 4.99
N SER A 814 32.73 -10.30 4.75
CA SER A 814 31.81 -10.68 5.84
C SER A 814 32.45 -11.67 6.80
N LYS A 815 33.19 -12.67 6.30
CA LYS A 815 33.98 -13.61 7.12
C LYS A 815 35.07 -12.88 7.92
N ALA A 816 35.73 -11.88 7.31
CA ALA A 816 36.68 -11.04 8.04
C ALA A 816 36.00 -10.24 9.16
N SER A 817 34.82 -9.65 8.90
CA SER A 817 34.00 -8.98 9.91
C SER A 817 33.56 -9.91 11.04
N TYR A 818 33.20 -11.16 10.72
CA TYR A 818 32.89 -12.20 11.71
C TYR A 818 34.03 -12.36 12.73
N GLY A 819 35.29 -12.30 12.28
CA GLY A 819 36.47 -12.40 13.15
C GLY A 819 36.61 -11.30 14.21
N ASN A 820 35.90 -10.16 14.08
CA ASN A 820 35.99 -9.04 15.02
C ASN A 820 35.23 -9.28 16.33
N GLY A 821 34.36 -10.29 16.38
CA GLY A 821 33.58 -10.61 17.58
C GLY A 821 34.32 -11.48 18.60
N ASN A 822 34.17 -11.15 19.88
CA ASN A 822 34.80 -11.88 20.99
C ASN A 822 34.04 -13.15 21.42
N ASN A 823 32.80 -13.34 20.96
CA ASN A 823 31.97 -14.52 21.24
C ASN A 823 31.07 -14.81 20.02
N PRO A 824 30.49 -16.02 19.88
CA PRO A 824 29.73 -16.40 18.69
C PRO A 824 28.60 -15.42 18.31
N GLU A 825 27.87 -14.90 19.29
CA GLU A 825 26.77 -13.94 19.04
C GLU A 825 27.31 -12.62 18.47
N ASN A 826 28.35 -12.04 19.08
CA ASN A 826 28.96 -10.81 18.59
C ASN A 826 29.60 -11.00 17.22
N ARG A 827 30.22 -12.17 16.97
CA ARG A 827 30.79 -12.49 15.65
C ARG A 827 29.71 -12.48 14.57
N MET A 828 28.56 -13.10 14.85
CA MET A 828 27.41 -13.06 13.94
C MET A 828 26.90 -11.63 13.75
N ARG A 829 26.76 -10.83 14.81
CA ARG A 829 26.34 -9.41 14.73
C ARG A 829 27.23 -8.58 13.79
N TYR A 830 28.55 -8.73 13.87
CA TYR A 830 29.47 -8.03 12.95
C TYR A 830 29.31 -8.48 11.50
N ALA A 831 29.20 -9.79 11.25
CA ALA A 831 29.02 -10.33 9.91
C ALA A 831 27.72 -9.84 9.28
N VAL A 832 26.62 -9.92 10.03
CA VAL A 832 25.27 -9.53 9.58
C VAL A 832 25.16 -8.03 9.35
N SER A 833 25.70 -7.23 10.26
CA SER A 833 25.75 -5.77 10.09
C SER A 833 26.49 -5.36 8.81
N TYR A 834 27.55 -6.09 8.43
CA TYR A 834 28.22 -5.87 7.16
C TYR A 834 27.33 -6.27 5.98
N LEU A 835 26.68 -7.43 6.02
CA LEU A 835 25.84 -7.93 4.91
C LEU A 835 24.64 -7.02 4.62
N LEU A 836 23.91 -6.59 5.65
CA LEU A 836 22.77 -5.66 5.53
C LEU A 836 23.19 -4.27 5.01
N SER A 837 24.47 -3.92 5.15
CA SER A 837 25.02 -2.67 4.66
C SER A 837 25.37 -2.71 3.17
N LEU A 838 25.33 -3.88 2.53
CA LEU A 838 25.78 -4.02 1.15
C LEU A 838 24.75 -3.48 0.15
N PRO A 839 25.20 -2.90 -0.97
CA PRO A 839 24.30 -2.44 -2.04
C PRO A 839 23.27 -3.47 -2.52
N PRO A 840 23.58 -4.79 -2.64
CA PRO A 840 22.57 -5.80 -2.98
C PRO A 840 21.42 -5.90 -1.99
N PHE A 841 21.62 -5.61 -0.70
CA PHE A 841 20.53 -5.62 0.30
C PHE A 841 19.62 -4.41 0.15
N GLN A 842 20.18 -3.30 -0.34
CA GLN A 842 19.46 -2.05 -0.57
C GLN A 842 18.58 -2.09 -1.82
N LYS A 843 18.56 -3.22 -2.55
CA LYS A 843 17.82 -3.41 -3.79
C LYS A 843 16.76 -4.51 -3.65
N GLN A 844 15.75 -4.47 -4.50
CA GLN A 844 14.68 -5.47 -4.61
C GLN A 844 14.50 -5.89 -6.07
#